data_AF-A0A1H7WTH4-F1
#
_entry.id   AF-A0A1H7WTH4-F1
#
_cell.length_a   1.000
_cell.length_b   1.000
_cell.length_c   1.000
_cell.angle_alpha   90.00
_cell.angle_beta   90.00
_cell.angle_gamma   90.00
#
_symmetry.space_group_name_H-M   'P 1'
#
loop_
_entity.id
_entity.type
_entity.pdbx_description
1 polymer ?
#
loop_
_entity_poly.entity_id
_entity_poly.type
_entity_poly.pdbx_seq_one_letter_code
_entity_poly.pdbx_strand_id
1 'polypeptide(L)'
;MITQVRSWTHDDKIPNMIGRKKVDWSIFEYGSTIPNDFKTFFYKANAGEEIKIGKGKQVTLIYEDNQYQASLRNVDQKSAGRETLQLRYHSNDLKELMLTHFKHSFEYISARKPQDPGNKKQVVVPDELAEYLELYSTDIPYTYEMKLITTKNASGPNPNIWWVNQGATLSAEKDEGIIWAPLTGKGGRSQYHWDTMDEVKQGDIILHYANGSLRYVSRALEDCIHAEKPASMSNSDWNEEGRLVRVDYHELQPHVPLIEFSQAIMSLQIHQGPIHSGAGVKQGYLFRFNMQGLQVIQENAPEVEWPEFTNFKQITNKAKAVVTTLPKLEDTEIASSLEKIKSHITHQGFHYPDGIIENLYLSLKTKPFVILAGVSGTGKTKLVKLFAEAVGATKDNGQFALIPVRPDWSDPSDLLGYKDLSGVFRPGRLAEVLVEASRPENLHKPYFICLDEMNLARVEYYFSDILSVIETQEWKQDRIVTSALIHGESLLPEDRLLYGDLAIPDNVYLIGTVNMDETTHPFSKKVLDRANTIEFNYIDLKQYPEIESREEEALHPVHNSFLRSEYLQLVDVYSEYTELVQSTTDKLVKINHILEEIHSHVGFRIRDSICFYMIYNERFGLLKKEEAFDLQLLQKILPRVQGSSLSIKRVLLKLLEGALGEKLRINELLDDASEIYLKWNENIEEKKPKHPLSARKIAFMLRRLEEDGFTSYWLS
;
A
#
# COMPACT_ATOMS: atom_id res chain seq x y z
N MET A 1 -30.21 -11.18 -1.20
CA MET A 1 -31.00 -12.08 -2.07
C MET A 1 -30.32 -12.07 -3.43
N ILE A 2 -30.38 -13.16 -4.20
CA ILE A 2 -29.80 -13.18 -5.56
C ILE A 2 -30.95 -13.13 -6.56
N THR A 3 -31.00 -12.09 -7.39
CA THR A 3 -31.96 -11.94 -8.48
C THR A 3 -31.27 -12.31 -9.79
N GLN A 4 -31.75 -13.32 -10.51
CA GLN A 4 -31.18 -13.75 -11.78
C GLN A 4 -32.27 -13.85 -12.86
N VAL A 5 -32.08 -13.14 -13.96
CA VAL A 5 -33.00 -13.15 -15.11
C VAL A 5 -32.19 -13.21 -16.40
N ARG A 6 -32.28 -14.35 -17.09
CA ARG A 6 -31.53 -14.64 -18.32
C ARG A 6 -30.02 -14.48 -18.08
N SER A 7 -29.39 -13.54 -18.77
CA SER A 7 -27.97 -13.23 -18.66
C SER A 7 -27.64 -12.17 -17.59
N TRP A 8 -28.62 -11.69 -16.83
CA TRP A 8 -28.42 -10.68 -15.79
C TRP A 8 -28.56 -11.29 -14.40
N THR A 9 -27.67 -10.88 -13.50
CA THR A 9 -27.64 -11.32 -12.10
C THR A 9 -27.38 -10.12 -11.19
N HIS A 10 -28.01 -10.06 -10.02
CA HIS A 10 -27.77 -9.06 -8.98
C HIS A 10 -27.70 -9.77 -7.62
N ASP A 11 -26.77 -9.37 -6.76
CA ASP A 11 -26.61 -9.89 -5.41
C ASP A 11 -26.62 -8.74 -4.40
N ASP A 12 -27.65 -8.71 -3.53
CA ASP A 12 -27.79 -7.66 -2.51
C ASP A 12 -26.63 -7.62 -1.50
N LYS A 13 -25.82 -8.68 -1.42
CA LYS A 13 -24.66 -8.72 -0.51
C LYS A 13 -23.47 -7.92 -1.03
N ILE A 14 -23.44 -7.58 -2.32
CA ILE A 14 -22.36 -6.82 -2.93
C ILE A 14 -22.76 -5.33 -2.94
N PRO A 15 -22.09 -4.47 -2.16
CA PRO A 15 -22.44 -3.06 -2.09
C PRO A 15 -22.39 -2.38 -3.47
N ASN A 16 -23.37 -1.50 -3.72
CA ASN A 16 -23.45 -0.64 -4.90
C ASN A 16 -23.55 -1.36 -6.25
N MET A 17 -23.73 -2.69 -6.27
CA MET A 17 -23.90 -3.43 -7.52
C MET A 17 -25.23 -3.07 -8.17
N ILE A 18 -25.23 -2.64 -9.43
CA ILE A 18 -26.46 -2.46 -10.21
C ILE A 18 -26.85 -3.80 -10.85
N GLY A 19 -25.89 -4.47 -11.47
CA GLY A 19 -26.09 -5.80 -12.03
C GLY A 19 -24.86 -6.33 -12.78
N ARG A 20 -24.77 -7.65 -12.84
CA ARG A 20 -23.79 -8.44 -13.62
C ARG A 20 -24.46 -8.97 -14.86
N LYS A 21 -23.87 -8.73 -16.02
CA LYS A 21 -24.32 -9.20 -17.33
C LYS A 21 -23.33 -10.23 -17.86
N LYS A 22 -23.78 -11.47 -18.03
CA LYS A 22 -23.05 -12.49 -18.81
C LYS A 22 -22.92 -12.03 -20.26
N VAL A 23 -21.70 -12.05 -20.78
CA VAL A 23 -21.34 -11.55 -22.12
C VAL A 23 -22.05 -12.38 -23.19
N ASP A 24 -22.67 -11.68 -24.14
CA ASP A 24 -23.27 -12.25 -25.35
C ASP A 24 -23.00 -11.33 -26.54
N TRP A 25 -23.47 -11.70 -27.73
CA TRP A 25 -23.22 -10.92 -28.95
C TRP A 25 -23.61 -9.43 -28.85
N SER A 26 -24.63 -9.09 -28.05
CA SER A 26 -25.10 -7.71 -27.97
C SER A 26 -24.05 -6.74 -27.41
N ILE A 27 -23.19 -7.24 -26.52
CA ILE A 27 -22.07 -6.49 -25.91
C ILE A 27 -21.06 -6.04 -26.96
N PHE A 28 -20.90 -6.76 -28.06
CA PHE A 28 -19.94 -6.38 -29.11
C PHE A 28 -20.54 -5.46 -30.17
N GLU A 29 -21.87 -5.39 -30.26
CA GLU A 29 -22.55 -4.70 -31.35
C GLU A 29 -23.11 -3.35 -30.91
N TYR A 30 -23.86 -3.33 -29.81
CA TYR A 30 -24.63 -2.15 -29.41
C TYR A 30 -24.78 -1.94 -27.91
N GLY A 31 -24.31 -2.86 -27.05
CA GLY A 31 -24.41 -2.76 -25.59
C GLY A 31 -25.26 -3.87 -24.99
N SER A 32 -26.34 -3.54 -24.28
CA SER A 32 -27.16 -4.56 -23.62
C SER A 32 -28.62 -4.15 -23.47
N THR A 33 -29.52 -5.13 -23.53
CA THR A 33 -30.92 -4.96 -23.15
C THR A 33 -31.11 -5.41 -21.70
N ILE A 34 -31.72 -4.56 -20.90
CA ILE A 34 -31.92 -4.75 -19.47
C ILE A 34 -33.33 -5.31 -19.24
N PRO A 35 -33.47 -6.47 -18.58
CA PRO A 35 -34.76 -7.04 -18.19
C PRO A 35 -35.56 -6.08 -17.32
N ASN A 36 -36.90 -6.16 -17.38
CA ASN A 36 -37.76 -5.28 -16.58
C ASN A 36 -37.51 -5.40 -15.07
N ASP A 37 -37.20 -6.60 -14.58
CA ASP A 37 -36.89 -6.86 -13.17
C ASP A 37 -35.62 -6.14 -12.68
N PHE A 38 -34.75 -5.71 -13.62
CA PHE A 38 -33.53 -4.97 -13.30
C PHE A 38 -33.70 -3.44 -13.40
N LYS A 39 -34.81 -2.92 -13.94
CA LYS A 39 -35.05 -1.47 -14.07
C LYS A 39 -34.96 -0.75 -12.73
N THR A 40 -35.48 -1.38 -11.68
CA THR A 40 -35.46 -0.86 -10.31
C THR A 40 -34.05 -0.60 -9.80
N PHE A 41 -33.08 -1.47 -10.11
CA PHE A 41 -31.67 -1.26 -9.72
C PHE A 41 -31.06 -0.06 -10.45
N PHE A 42 -31.36 0.11 -11.74
CA PHE A 42 -30.90 1.28 -12.50
C PHE A 42 -31.56 2.58 -12.01
N TYR A 43 -32.86 2.57 -11.72
CA TYR A 43 -33.53 3.75 -11.17
C TYR A 43 -33.01 4.09 -9.77
N LYS A 44 -32.81 3.09 -8.90
CA LYS A 44 -32.19 3.29 -7.58
C LYS A 44 -30.80 3.90 -7.69
N ALA A 45 -29.98 3.44 -8.64
CA ALA A 45 -28.66 4.01 -8.93
C ALA A 45 -28.70 5.46 -9.43
N ASN A 46 -29.85 5.92 -9.95
CA ASN A 46 -30.04 7.27 -10.47
C ASN A 46 -31.01 8.08 -9.59
N ALA A 47 -30.91 7.93 -8.26
CA ALA A 47 -31.74 8.65 -7.27
C ALA A 47 -33.27 8.48 -7.46
N GLY A 48 -33.70 7.35 -8.03
CA GLY A 48 -35.10 7.04 -8.30
C GLY A 48 -35.65 7.63 -9.60
N GLU A 49 -34.84 8.29 -10.44
CA GLU A 49 -35.34 8.87 -11.69
C GLU A 49 -35.67 7.80 -12.74
N GLU A 50 -36.95 7.76 -13.15
CA GLU A 50 -37.42 6.85 -14.19
C GLU A 50 -37.33 7.47 -15.60
N ILE A 51 -36.88 6.67 -16.56
CA ILE A 51 -36.83 7.08 -17.97
C ILE A 51 -38.15 6.71 -18.66
N LYS A 52 -38.91 7.73 -19.06
CA LYS A 52 -40.17 7.55 -19.82
C LYS A 52 -39.95 6.86 -21.17
N ILE A 53 -40.96 6.13 -21.63
CA ILE A 53 -40.96 5.45 -22.94
C ILE A 53 -40.59 6.44 -24.07
N GLY A 54 -39.65 6.03 -24.91
CA GLY A 54 -39.15 6.82 -26.04
C GLY A 54 -38.13 7.90 -25.66
N LYS A 55 -37.77 8.02 -24.38
CA LYS A 55 -36.73 8.95 -23.90
C LYS A 55 -35.46 8.20 -23.51
N GLY A 56 -34.37 8.96 -23.39
CA GLY A 56 -33.07 8.45 -23.00
C GLY A 56 -32.23 9.49 -22.29
N LYS A 57 -31.25 9.03 -21.54
CA LYS A 57 -30.26 9.84 -20.82
C LYS A 57 -28.86 9.41 -21.25
N GLN A 58 -27.93 10.35 -21.30
CA GLN A 58 -26.52 10.00 -21.46
C GLN A 58 -26.01 9.37 -20.16
N VAL A 59 -25.12 8.39 -20.30
CA VAL A 59 -24.51 7.65 -19.22
C VAL A 59 -23.01 7.66 -19.41
N THR A 60 -22.27 7.96 -18.36
CA THR A 60 -20.81 7.82 -18.32
C THR A 60 -20.47 6.46 -17.71
N LEU A 61 -19.74 5.64 -18.46
CA LEU A 61 -19.21 4.36 -18.00
C LEU A 61 -17.73 4.51 -17.69
N ILE A 62 -17.32 4.18 -16.48
CA ILE A 62 -15.93 4.29 -16.01
C ILE A 62 -15.32 2.89 -16.01
N TYR A 63 -14.18 2.70 -16.65
CA TYR A 63 -13.40 1.47 -16.54
C TYR A 63 -11.93 1.82 -16.33
N GLU A 64 -11.38 1.36 -15.20
CA GLU A 64 -10.10 1.83 -14.67
C GLU A 64 -10.13 3.36 -14.54
N ASP A 65 -9.24 4.07 -15.22
CA ASP A 65 -9.15 5.54 -15.18
C ASP A 65 -9.79 6.23 -16.40
N ASN A 66 -10.44 5.46 -17.29
CA ASN A 66 -11.00 5.97 -18.54
C ASN A 66 -12.52 6.12 -18.48
N GLN A 67 -13.03 7.23 -19.03
CA GLN A 67 -14.46 7.50 -19.13
C GLN A 67 -14.98 7.27 -20.55
N TYR A 68 -16.11 6.57 -20.65
CA TYR A 68 -16.73 6.22 -21.91
C TYR A 68 -18.19 6.66 -21.96
N GLN A 69 -18.63 7.18 -23.10
CA GLN A 69 -19.99 7.71 -23.26
C GLN A 69 -20.97 6.70 -23.85
N ALA A 70 -22.09 6.50 -23.17
CA ALA A 70 -23.20 5.62 -23.54
C ALA A 70 -24.56 6.33 -23.35
N SER A 71 -25.67 5.67 -23.70
CA SER A 71 -27.00 6.12 -23.28
C SER A 71 -27.86 5.00 -22.74
N LEU A 72 -28.67 5.35 -21.76
CA LEU A 72 -29.72 4.50 -21.21
C LEU A 72 -31.06 4.97 -21.78
N ARG A 73 -31.73 4.13 -22.56
CA ARG A 73 -32.99 4.49 -23.25
C ARG A 73 -34.10 3.51 -22.91
N ASN A 74 -35.30 4.02 -22.63
CA ASN A 74 -36.49 3.18 -22.50
C ASN A 74 -37.20 3.11 -23.85
N VAL A 75 -37.25 1.93 -24.45
CA VAL A 75 -37.75 1.72 -25.82
C VAL A 75 -39.03 0.89 -25.78
N ASP A 76 -40.03 1.33 -26.54
CA ASP A 76 -41.27 0.59 -26.77
C ASP A 76 -41.05 -0.54 -27.77
N GLN A 77 -41.15 -1.78 -27.32
CA GLN A 77 -40.97 -2.96 -28.15
C GLN A 77 -42.34 -3.39 -28.71
N LYS A 78 -42.84 -2.66 -29.72
CA LYS A 78 -44.18 -2.84 -30.32
C LYS A 78 -44.51 -4.28 -30.74
N SER A 79 -43.51 -5.09 -31.11
CA SER A 79 -43.68 -6.49 -31.52
C SER A 79 -43.88 -7.47 -30.35
N ALA A 80 -43.62 -7.05 -29.11
CA ALA A 80 -43.67 -7.90 -27.91
C ALA A 80 -44.59 -7.35 -26.80
N GLY A 81 -45.28 -6.23 -27.04
CA GLY A 81 -46.24 -5.62 -26.10
C GLY A 81 -45.62 -5.15 -24.78
N ARG A 82 -44.32 -4.83 -24.75
CA ARG A 82 -43.58 -4.48 -23.53
C ARG A 82 -42.53 -3.40 -23.79
N GLU A 83 -42.30 -2.54 -22.79
CA GLU A 83 -41.17 -1.60 -22.79
C GLU A 83 -39.90 -2.26 -22.21
N THR A 84 -38.72 -1.84 -22.68
CA THR A 84 -37.43 -2.36 -22.19
C THR A 84 -36.37 -1.27 -22.12
N LEU A 85 -35.52 -1.33 -21.10
CA LEU A 85 -34.41 -0.41 -20.92
C LEU A 85 -33.19 -0.94 -21.68
N GLN A 86 -32.47 -0.07 -22.39
CA GLN A 86 -31.32 -0.45 -23.19
C GLN A 86 -30.14 0.45 -22.89
N LEU A 87 -28.99 -0.16 -22.58
CA LEU A 87 -27.70 0.50 -22.52
C LEU A 87 -27.09 0.45 -23.93
N ARG A 88 -26.87 1.61 -24.55
CA ARG A 88 -26.41 1.76 -25.94
C ARG A 88 -25.07 2.48 -26.00
N TYR A 89 -24.11 1.90 -26.72
CA TYR A 89 -22.81 2.54 -26.96
C TYR A 89 -22.91 3.59 -28.08
N HIS A 90 -22.19 4.71 -27.92
CA HIS A 90 -22.17 5.79 -28.90
C HIS A 90 -20.87 5.87 -29.71
N SER A 91 -19.72 5.54 -29.10
CA SER A 91 -18.42 5.51 -29.76
C SER A 91 -17.98 4.09 -30.13
N ASN A 92 -17.06 3.99 -31.09
CA ASN A 92 -16.41 2.72 -31.44
C ASN A 92 -15.45 2.27 -30.34
N ASP A 93 -14.90 3.20 -29.56
CA ASP A 93 -13.93 2.93 -28.50
C ASP A 93 -14.48 1.95 -27.44
N LEU A 94 -15.76 2.06 -27.08
CA LEU A 94 -16.41 1.08 -26.19
C LEU A 94 -16.52 -0.30 -26.82
N LYS A 95 -16.81 -0.39 -28.11
CA LYS A 95 -16.89 -1.67 -28.81
C LYS A 95 -15.50 -2.29 -28.93
N GLU A 96 -14.50 -1.50 -29.24
CA GLU A 96 -13.09 -1.92 -29.29
C GLU A 96 -12.60 -2.37 -27.92
N LEU A 97 -12.98 -1.68 -26.84
CA LEU A 97 -12.71 -2.10 -25.46
C LEU A 97 -13.35 -3.46 -25.17
N MET A 98 -14.65 -3.64 -25.46
CA MET A 98 -15.33 -4.92 -25.24
C MET A 98 -14.71 -6.05 -26.08
N LEU A 99 -14.37 -5.79 -27.35
CA LEU A 99 -13.71 -6.76 -28.23
C LEU A 99 -12.32 -7.14 -27.75
N THR A 100 -11.57 -6.17 -27.22
CA THR A 100 -10.22 -6.38 -26.70
C THR A 100 -10.24 -7.22 -25.43
N HIS A 101 -11.15 -6.91 -24.49
CA HIS A 101 -11.23 -7.59 -23.20
C HIS A 101 -11.94 -8.94 -23.28
N PHE A 102 -13.08 -9.05 -23.97
CA PHE A 102 -13.87 -10.29 -24.06
C PHE A 102 -13.58 -11.09 -25.34
N LYS A 103 -12.30 -11.16 -25.71
CA LYS A 103 -11.84 -11.81 -26.95
C LYS A 103 -12.29 -13.28 -27.04
N HIS A 104 -12.28 -14.00 -25.91
CA HIS A 104 -12.67 -15.40 -25.86
C HIS A 104 -14.17 -15.60 -26.12
N SER A 105 -15.04 -14.83 -25.45
CA SER A 105 -16.47 -14.87 -25.74
C SER A 105 -16.75 -14.44 -27.18
N PHE A 106 -16.05 -13.42 -27.68
CA PHE A 106 -16.21 -12.94 -29.05
C PHE A 106 -15.85 -14.03 -30.08
N GLU A 107 -14.68 -14.67 -29.96
CA GLU A 107 -14.25 -15.74 -30.85
C GLU A 107 -15.18 -16.96 -30.78
N TYR A 108 -15.57 -17.37 -29.56
CA TYR A 108 -16.48 -18.49 -29.34
C TYR A 108 -17.83 -18.27 -30.01
N ILE A 109 -18.42 -17.08 -29.82
CA ILE A 109 -19.72 -16.72 -30.38
C ILE A 109 -19.62 -16.54 -31.89
N SER A 110 -18.56 -15.89 -32.39
CA SER A 110 -18.34 -15.66 -33.82
C SER A 110 -18.19 -16.96 -34.60
N ALA A 111 -17.44 -17.94 -34.06
CA ALA A 111 -17.22 -19.23 -34.70
C ALA A 111 -18.48 -20.10 -34.78
N ARG A 112 -19.48 -19.84 -33.93
CA ARG A 112 -20.71 -20.65 -33.81
C ARG A 112 -21.97 -19.91 -34.23
N LYS A 113 -21.84 -18.66 -34.68
CA LYS A 113 -22.95 -17.85 -35.17
C LYS A 113 -23.48 -18.48 -36.47
N PRO A 114 -24.79 -18.77 -36.60
CA PRO A 114 -25.35 -19.26 -37.86
C PRO A 114 -25.06 -18.28 -38.99
N GLN A 115 -24.55 -18.75 -40.13
CA GLN A 115 -24.31 -17.89 -41.31
C GLN A 115 -25.61 -17.48 -42.04
N ASP A 116 -26.75 -18.06 -41.65
CA ASP A 116 -28.07 -17.75 -42.20
C ASP A 116 -28.71 -16.55 -41.46
N PRO A 117 -28.97 -15.41 -42.13
CA PRO A 117 -29.58 -14.22 -41.54
C PRO A 117 -30.96 -14.45 -40.91
N GLY A 118 -31.65 -15.54 -41.27
CA GLY A 118 -32.97 -15.90 -40.72
C GLY A 118 -32.95 -16.67 -39.40
N ASN A 119 -31.80 -17.23 -39.00
CA ASN A 119 -31.72 -18.11 -37.82
C ASN A 119 -31.33 -17.35 -36.55
N LYS A 120 -32.32 -17.03 -35.72
CA LYS A 120 -32.17 -16.26 -34.47
C LYS A 120 -31.74 -17.08 -33.24
N LYS A 121 -31.16 -18.28 -33.41
CA LYS A 121 -30.62 -19.03 -32.27
C LYS A 121 -29.41 -18.29 -31.69
N GLN A 122 -29.59 -17.72 -30.49
CA GLN A 122 -28.53 -17.04 -29.76
C GLN A 122 -27.52 -18.07 -29.26
N VAL A 123 -26.26 -17.91 -29.64
CA VAL A 123 -25.16 -18.74 -29.14
C VAL A 123 -24.93 -18.39 -27.69
N VAL A 124 -25.13 -19.35 -26.79
CA VAL A 124 -24.90 -19.18 -25.35
C VAL A 124 -23.51 -19.74 -25.04
N VAL A 125 -22.66 -18.91 -24.43
CA VAL A 125 -21.34 -19.33 -23.96
C VAL A 125 -21.52 -20.23 -22.72
N PRO A 126 -20.92 -21.42 -22.65
CA PRO A 126 -20.94 -22.28 -21.44
C PRO A 126 -20.47 -21.53 -20.19
N ASP A 127 -20.97 -21.89 -19.01
CA ASP A 127 -20.67 -21.17 -17.76
C ASP A 127 -19.16 -21.16 -17.41
N GLU A 128 -18.45 -22.22 -17.77
CA GLU A 128 -17.00 -22.37 -17.58
C GLU A 128 -16.17 -21.39 -18.44
N LEU A 129 -16.75 -20.90 -19.54
CA LEU A 129 -16.12 -19.95 -20.47
C LEU A 129 -16.80 -18.57 -20.41
N ALA A 130 -17.71 -18.39 -19.46
CA ALA A 130 -18.54 -17.20 -19.39
C ALA A 130 -17.73 -16.01 -18.87
N GLU A 131 -17.77 -14.94 -19.63
CA GLU A 131 -17.25 -13.65 -19.23
C GLU A 131 -18.40 -12.75 -18.77
N TYR A 132 -18.12 -11.79 -17.90
CA TYR A 132 -19.14 -10.95 -17.29
C TYR A 132 -18.75 -9.47 -17.31
N LEU A 133 -19.73 -8.62 -17.59
CA LEU A 133 -19.68 -7.18 -17.36
C LEU A 133 -20.47 -6.85 -16.10
N GLU A 134 -19.83 -6.26 -15.11
CA GLU A 134 -20.50 -5.76 -13.91
C GLU A 134 -20.63 -4.25 -13.96
N LEU A 135 -21.75 -3.73 -13.46
CA LEU A 135 -22.02 -2.31 -13.33
C LEU A 135 -22.29 -1.98 -11.87
N TYR A 136 -21.64 -0.91 -11.38
CA TYR A 136 -21.78 -0.39 -10.03
C TYR A 136 -22.26 1.05 -10.05
N SER A 137 -23.11 1.42 -9.09
CA SER A 137 -23.60 2.79 -8.92
C SER A 137 -22.51 3.65 -8.29
N THR A 138 -22.42 4.89 -8.76
CA THR A 138 -21.60 5.93 -8.14
C THR A 138 -22.49 6.96 -7.44
N ASP A 139 -21.89 7.93 -6.75
CA ASP A 139 -22.63 9.03 -6.12
C ASP A 139 -23.20 10.04 -7.15
N ILE A 140 -22.84 9.90 -8.43
CA ILE A 140 -23.31 10.74 -9.52
C ILE A 140 -24.35 9.94 -10.36
N PRO A 141 -25.62 10.41 -10.45
CA PRO A 141 -26.62 9.77 -11.28
C PRO A 141 -26.17 9.62 -12.74
N TYR A 142 -26.51 8.48 -13.36
CA TYR A 142 -26.09 8.11 -14.71
C TYR A 142 -24.58 7.96 -14.93
N THR A 143 -23.81 7.81 -13.85
CA THR A 143 -22.39 7.44 -13.92
C THR A 143 -22.19 6.08 -13.27
N TYR A 144 -21.67 5.11 -14.02
CA TYR A 144 -21.50 3.73 -13.57
C TYR A 144 -20.05 3.28 -13.69
N GLU A 145 -19.53 2.63 -12.64
CA GLU A 145 -18.24 1.95 -12.71
C GLU A 145 -18.44 0.55 -13.30
N MET A 146 -17.58 0.17 -14.24
CA MET A 146 -17.59 -1.11 -14.92
C MET A 146 -16.48 -2.01 -14.39
N LYS A 147 -16.77 -3.30 -14.20
CA LYS A 147 -15.74 -4.34 -14.08
C LYS A 147 -15.90 -5.37 -15.19
N LEU A 148 -14.83 -5.63 -15.92
CA LEU A 148 -14.77 -6.60 -17.02
C LEU A 148 -14.14 -7.89 -16.51
N ILE A 149 -14.97 -8.89 -16.20
CA ILE A 149 -14.55 -10.20 -15.74
C ILE A 149 -14.32 -11.08 -16.97
N THR A 150 -13.05 -11.20 -17.38
CA THR A 150 -12.64 -12.01 -18.53
C THR A 150 -12.18 -13.39 -18.07
N THR A 151 -12.15 -14.31 -19.02
CA THR A 151 -11.53 -15.63 -18.82
C THR A 151 -10.02 -15.54 -18.59
N LYS A 152 -9.39 -14.35 -18.65
CA LYS A 152 -7.95 -14.11 -18.39
C LYS A 152 -7.58 -13.73 -16.95
N ASN A 153 -8.39 -14.18 -15.98
CA ASN A 153 -7.82 -14.85 -14.80
C ASN A 153 -7.41 -16.32 -15.10
N ALA A 154 -7.54 -16.76 -16.35
CA ALA A 154 -6.87 -17.89 -16.96
C ALA A 154 -6.12 -17.40 -18.23
N SER A 155 -4.86 -16.99 -18.05
CA SER A 155 -3.83 -17.48 -18.99
C SER A 155 -3.97 -19.00 -19.04
N GLY A 156 -3.83 -19.63 -20.23
CA GLY A 156 -3.97 -21.10 -20.39
C GLY A 156 -3.33 -21.86 -19.23
N PRO A 157 -3.91 -23.00 -18.80
CA PRO A 157 -3.77 -23.51 -17.45
C PRO A 157 -2.30 -23.47 -17.05
N ASN A 158 -1.99 -22.67 -16.03
CA ASN A 158 -0.80 -23.03 -15.27
C ASN A 158 -1.06 -24.48 -14.87
N PRO A 159 -0.20 -25.42 -15.30
CA PRO A 159 -0.46 -26.82 -15.06
C PRO A 159 -0.62 -27.02 -13.56
N ASN A 160 -1.64 -27.77 -13.15
CA ASN A 160 -1.72 -28.16 -11.76
C ASN A 160 -0.48 -28.99 -11.46
N ILE A 161 0.09 -28.78 -10.28
CA ILE A 161 1.23 -29.56 -9.83
C ILE A 161 0.72 -30.65 -8.91
N TRP A 162 1.09 -31.88 -9.23
CA TRP A 162 0.72 -33.07 -8.49
C TRP A 162 1.96 -33.75 -7.92
N TRP A 163 1.76 -34.47 -6.83
CA TRP A 163 2.78 -35.32 -6.24
C TRP A 163 2.27 -36.75 -6.18
N VAL A 164 3.01 -37.70 -6.76
CA VAL A 164 2.65 -39.12 -6.74
C VAL A 164 3.71 -39.94 -6.00
N ASN A 165 3.26 -40.80 -5.09
CA ASN A 165 4.10 -41.77 -4.39
C ASN A 165 4.04 -43.12 -5.11
N GLN A 166 5.11 -43.49 -5.81
CA GLN A 166 5.18 -44.73 -6.60
C GLN A 166 6.30 -45.62 -6.06
N GLY A 167 5.94 -46.51 -5.12
CA GLY A 167 6.88 -47.47 -4.54
C GLY A 167 7.19 -48.64 -5.49
N ALA A 168 6.41 -49.70 -5.39
CA ALA A 168 6.64 -50.95 -6.15
C ALA A 168 6.21 -50.88 -7.63
N THR A 169 5.34 -49.94 -8.00
CA THR A 169 4.75 -49.87 -9.34
C THR A 169 5.52 -48.97 -10.31
N LEU A 170 6.47 -48.15 -9.83
CA LEU A 170 7.14 -47.11 -10.62
C LEU A 170 7.73 -47.60 -11.95
N SER A 171 8.37 -48.78 -11.98
CA SER A 171 8.99 -49.25 -13.24
C SER A 171 7.93 -49.60 -14.28
N ALA A 172 6.86 -50.28 -13.87
CA ALA A 172 5.77 -50.68 -14.76
C ALA A 172 5.01 -49.46 -15.29
N GLU A 173 4.69 -48.47 -14.44
CA GLU A 173 3.99 -47.26 -14.89
C GLU A 173 4.90 -46.36 -15.76
N LYS A 174 6.21 -46.31 -15.48
CA LYS A 174 7.19 -45.61 -16.34
C LYS A 174 7.28 -46.25 -17.72
N ASP A 175 7.44 -47.56 -17.80
CA ASP A 175 7.62 -48.28 -19.07
C ASP A 175 6.40 -48.15 -19.99
N GLU A 176 5.20 -48.00 -19.41
CA GLU A 176 3.95 -47.80 -20.15
C GLU A 176 3.56 -46.31 -20.33
N GLY A 177 4.25 -45.38 -19.67
CA GLY A 177 3.94 -43.94 -19.74
C GLY A 177 2.59 -43.58 -19.11
N ILE A 178 2.28 -44.16 -17.95
CA ILE A 178 1.00 -43.97 -17.26
C ILE A 178 1.17 -43.70 -15.76
N ILE A 179 0.13 -43.16 -15.14
CA ILE A 179 -0.14 -43.32 -13.70
C ILE A 179 -1.54 -43.92 -13.53
N TRP A 180 -1.72 -44.79 -12.53
CA TRP A 180 -2.97 -45.53 -12.36
C TRP A 180 -3.36 -45.72 -10.89
N ALA A 181 -4.65 -45.57 -10.57
CA ALA A 181 -5.19 -45.83 -9.23
C ALA A 181 -6.58 -46.50 -9.29
N PRO A 182 -6.95 -47.37 -8.34
CA PRO A 182 -8.26 -48.03 -8.34
C PRO A 182 -9.42 -47.06 -8.04
N LEU A 183 -10.63 -47.37 -8.52
CA LEU A 183 -11.83 -46.57 -8.21
C LEU A 183 -12.24 -46.67 -6.73
N THR A 184 -12.10 -47.86 -6.14
CA THR A 184 -12.42 -48.13 -4.74
C THR A 184 -11.42 -49.10 -4.13
N GLY A 185 -11.24 -49.04 -2.81
CA GLY A 185 -10.44 -50.05 -2.09
C GLY A 185 -11.21 -51.35 -1.83
N LYS A 186 -10.58 -52.33 -1.20
CA LYS A 186 -11.17 -53.66 -0.86
C LYS A 186 -12.49 -53.59 -0.06
N GLY A 187 -12.84 -52.43 0.52
CA GLY A 187 -14.08 -52.19 1.28
C GLY A 187 -15.16 -51.38 0.55
N GLY A 188 -15.04 -51.15 -0.77
CA GLY A 188 -16.04 -50.44 -1.57
C GLY A 188 -16.13 -48.92 -1.32
N ARG A 189 -15.21 -48.36 -0.53
CA ARG A 189 -15.07 -46.91 -0.33
C ARG A 189 -13.87 -46.40 -1.10
N SER A 190 -14.04 -45.28 -1.79
CA SER A 190 -12.92 -44.53 -2.36
C SER A 190 -12.19 -43.73 -1.28
N GLN A 191 -10.93 -43.42 -1.54
CA GLN A 191 -10.12 -42.56 -0.70
C GLN A 191 -9.75 -41.30 -1.48
N TYR A 192 -9.65 -40.19 -0.75
CA TYR A 192 -9.38 -38.87 -1.31
C TYR A 192 -8.20 -38.84 -2.31
N HIS A 193 -7.10 -39.53 -2.02
CA HIS A 193 -5.91 -39.58 -2.87
C HIS A 193 -6.07 -40.42 -4.15
N TRP A 194 -7.17 -41.18 -4.27
CA TRP A 194 -7.57 -41.84 -5.52
C TRP A 194 -8.59 -41.00 -6.29
N ASP A 195 -9.53 -40.37 -5.60
CA ASP A 195 -10.50 -39.45 -6.22
C ASP A 195 -9.82 -38.25 -6.87
N THR A 196 -8.69 -37.81 -6.31
CA THR A 196 -7.89 -36.71 -6.84
C THR A 196 -7.35 -36.99 -8.25
N MET A 197 -7.25 -38.24 -8.69
CA MET A 197 -6.85 -38.59 -10.06
C MET A 197 -7.86 -38.07 -11.10
N ASP A 198 -9.16 -38.04 -10.78
CA ASP A 198 -10.21 -37.52 -11.69
C ASP A 198 -10.01 -36.02 -12.01
N GLU A 199 -9.20 -35.32 -11.21
CA GLU A 199 -8.90 -33.90 -11.36
C GLU A 199 -7.69 -33.62 -12.25
N VAL A 200 -6.89 -34.65 -12.60
CA VAL A 200 -5.70 -34.47 -13.43
C VAL A 200 -6.12 -34.16 -14.87
N LYS A 201 -5.57 -33.07 -15.41
CA LYS A 201 -5.87 -32.57 -16.76
C LYS A 201 -4.67 -32.66 -17.68
N GLN A 202 -4.96 -32.73 -18.98
CA GLN A 202 -3.94 -32.63 -20.01
C GLN A 202 -3.09 -31.37 -19.79
N GLY A 203 -1.77 -31.56 -19.71
CA GLY A 203 -0.79 -30.52 -19.52
C GLY A 203 -0.27 -30.38 -18.09
N ASP A 204 -0.93 -30.97 -17.09
CA ASP A 204 -0.52 -30.94 -15.68
C ASP A 204 0.88 -31.54 -15.45
N ILE A 205 1.55 -31.14 -14.38
CA ILE A 205 2.89 -31.61 -14.01
C ILE A 205 2.79 -32.53 -12.80
N ILE A 206 3.50 -33.66 -12.85
CA ILE A 206 3.45 -34.67 -11.80
C ILE A 206 4.86 -34.99 -11.32
N LEU A 207 5.10 -34.83 -10.02
CA LEU A 207 6.36 -35.16 -9.34
C LEU A 207 6.32 -36.59 -8.82
N HIS A 208 7.30 -37.41 -9.19
CA HIS A 208 7.31 -38.84 -8.88
C HIS A 208 8.30 -39.15 -7.75
N TYR A 209 7.76 -39.45 -6.57
CA TYR A 209 8.50 -39.79 -5.37
C TYR A 209 8.60 -41.30 -5.17
N ALA A 210 9.82 -41.81 -5.01
CA ALA A 210 10.09 -43.22 -4.76
C ALA A 210 11.45 -43.45 -4.08
N ASN A 211 11.49 -44.42 -3.17
CA ASN A 211 12.72 -44.86 -2.50
C ASN A 211 13.53 -43.71 -1.85
N GLY A 212 12.84 -42.75 -1.22
CA GLY A 212 13.48 -41.64 -0.49
C GLY A 212 13.80 -40.40 -1.31
N SER A 213 13.52 -40.39 -2.62
CA SER A 213 13.87 -39.27 -3.52
C SER A 213 12.77 -38.99 -4.55
N LEU A 214 12.74 -37.75 -5.06
CA LEU A 214 12.11 -37.44 -6.34
C LEU A 214 13.01 -37.95 -7.47
N ARG A 215 12.43 -38.80 -8.33
CA ARG A 215 13.19 -39.49 -9.39
C ARG A 215 12.80 -39.04 -10.78
N TYR A 216 11.54 -38.68 -10.96
CA TYR A 216 11.01 -38.24 -12.25
C TYR A 216 10.09 -37.04 -12.06
N VAL A 217 9.92 -36.31 -13.15
CA VAL A 217 8.83 -35.36 -13.34
C VAL A 217 8.19 -35.67 -14.68
N SER A 218 6.86 -35.65 -14.76
CA SER A 218 6.16 -35.92 -16.01
C SER A 218 5.13 -34.85 -16.33
N ARG A 219 4.70 -34.85 -17.60
CA ARG A 219 3.58 -34.04 -18.07
C ARG A 219 2.41 -34.93 -18.45
N ALA A 220 1.21 -34.63 -17.97
CA ALA A 220 0.00 -35.33 -18.36
C ALA A 220 -0.30 -35.08 -19.84
N LEU A 221 -0.42 -36.14 -20.62
CA LEU A 221 -0.69 -36.10 -22.06
C LEU A 221 -2.18 -36.00 -22.36
N GLU A 222 -3.01 -36.52 -21.45
CA GLU A 222 -4.47 -36.63 -21.60
C GLU A 222 -5.14 -36.40 -20.23
N ASP A 223 -6.43 -36.05 -20.24
CA ASP A 223 -7.26 -36.03 -19.03
C ASP A 223 -7.38 -37.43 -18.42
N CYS A 224 -7.64 -37.52 -17.12
CA CYS A 224 -7.92 -38.80 -16.48
C CYS A 224 -9.14 -39.49 -17.11
N ILE A 225 -8.96 -40.77 -17.44
CA ILE A 225 -10.03 -41.65 -17.95
C ILE A 225 -10.24 -42.84 -17.01
N HIS A 226 -11.44 -43.39 -17.04
CA HIS A 226 -11.72 -44.65 -16.34
C HIS A 226 -11.32 -45.81 -17.25
N ALA A 227 -10.42 -46.66 -16.76
CA ALA A 227 -9.82 -47.75 -17.53
C ALA A 227 -9.55 -48.97 -16.64
N GLU A 228 -9.54 -50.14 -17.27
CA GLU A 228 -9.14 -51.37 -16.60
C GLU A 228 -7.67 -51.32 -16.17
N LYS A 229 -7.34 -52.13 -15.15
CA LYS A 229 -5.99 -52.26 -14.62
C LYS A 229 -5.04 -52.73 -15.73
N PRO A 230 -3.92 -52.03 -15.96
CA PRO A 230 -2.94 -52.42 -16.97
C PRO A 230 -2.36 -53.82 -16.71
N ALA A 231 -2.13 -54.58 -17.78
CA ALA A 231 -1.62 -55.95 -17.69
C ALA A 231 -0.24 -56.04 -17.01
N SER A 232 0.58 -54.99 -17.12
CA SER A 232 1.86 -54.85 -16.39
C SER A 232 1.72 -54.75 -14.87
N MET A 233 0.53 -54.37 -14.38
CA MET A 233 0.21 -54.23 -12.96
C MET A 233 -0.62 -55.41 -12.42
N SER A 234 -0.65 -56.54 -13.14
CA SER A 234 -1.41 -57.75 -12.76
C SER A 234 -1.06 -58.28 -11.38
N ASN A 235 0.17 -58.08 -10.92
CA ASN A 235 0.68 -58.50 -9.61
C ASN A 235 0.33 -57.55 -8.45
N SER A 236 -0.40 -56.46 -8.70
CA SER A 236 -0.85 -55.53 -7.65
C SER A 236 -2.18 -55.97 -7.02
N ASP A 237 -2.32 -55.72 -5.72
CA ASP A 237 -3.49 -56.04 -4.87
C ASP A 237 -4.74 -55.18 -5.16
N TRP A 238 -4.71 -54.42 -6.26
CA TRP A 238 -5.72 -53.42 -6.63
C TRP A 238 -6.81 -54.00 -7.54
N ASN A 239 -8.03 -53.45 -7.40
CA ASN A 239 -9.23 -53.84 -8.16
C ASN A 239 -9.05 -53.64 -9.68
N GLU A 240 -9.87 -54.31 -10.49
CA GLU A 240 -9.71 -54.28 -11.95
C GLU A 240 -10.16 -52.97 -12.61
N GLU A 241 -11.08 -52.22 -12.01
CA GLU A 241 -11.52 -50.90 -12.53
C GLU A 241 -10.81 -49.75 -11.81
N GLY A 242 -10.24 -48.83 -12.60
CA GLY A 242 -9.47 -47.71 -12.07
C GLY A 242 -9.47 -46.47 -12.95
N ARG A 243 -8.59 -45.56 -12.58
CA ARG A 243 -8.34 -44.25 -13.17
C ARG A 243 -6.96 -44.27 -13.79
N LEU A 244 -6.85 -43.87 -15.04
CA LEU A 244 -5.61 -43.86 -15.79
C LEU A 244 -5.35 -42.47 -16.35
N VAL A 245 -4.11 -42.00 -16.20
CA VAL A 245 -3.60 -40.80 -16.88
C VAL A 245 -2.36 -41.21 -17.66
N ARG A 246 -2.31 -40.86 -18.95
CA ARG A 246 -1.09 -41.01 -19.76
C ARG A 246 -0.15 -39.84 -19.50
N VAL A 247 1.12 -40.12 -19.28
CA VAL A 247 2.12 -39.12 -18.90
C VAL A 247 3.43 -39.32 -19.67
N ASP A 248 4.13 -38.23 -19.93
CA ASP A 248 5.46 -38.23 -20.55
C ASP A 248 6.54 -38.05 -19.47
N TYR A 249 7.27 -39.11 -19.15
CA TYR A 249 8.24 -39.16 -18.05
C TYR A 249 9.59 -38.51 -18.42
N HIS A 250 10.09 -37.65 -17.53
CA HIS A 250 11.46 -37.13 -17.58
C HIS A 250 12.22 -37.51 -16.31
N GLU A 251 13.42 -38.07 -16.47
CA GLU A 251 14.27 -38.48 -15.35
C GLU A 251 15.00 -37.28 -14.75
N LEU A 252 15.06 -37.19 -13.42
CA LEU A 252 15.80 -36.13 -12.72
C LEU A 252 17.21 -36.62 -12.40
N GLN A 253 18.23 -35.93 -12.90
CA GLN A 253 19.63 -36.26 -12.71
C GLN A 253 20.39 -35.06 -12.12
N PRO A 254 20.98 -35.15 -10.91
CA PRO A 254 20.78 -36.24 -9.94
C PRO A 254 19.32 -36.33 -9.42
N HIS A 255 18.94 -37.47 -8.83
CA HIS A 255 17.66 -37.57 -8.11
C HIS A 255 17.68 -36.66 -6.87
N VAL A 256 16.55 -36.05 -6.50
CA VAL A 256 16.47 -35.13 -5.34
C VAL A 256 16.06 -35.88 -4.07
N PRO A 257 16.94 -36.09 -3.08
CA PRO A 257 16.59 -36.67 -1.78
C PRO A 257 15.56 -35.86 -0.99
N LEU A 258 14.62 -36.54 -0.34
CA LEU A 258 13.57 -35.89 0.46
C LEU A 258 14.13 -34.93 1.53
N ILE A 259 15.27 -35.28 2.13
CA ILE A 259 15.87 -34.53 3.24
C ILE A 259 16.31 -33.11 2.84
N GLU A 260 16.55 -32.87 1.55
CA GLU A 260 17.01 -31.57 1.06
C GLU A 260 15.90 -30.51 1.07
N PHE A 261 14.63 -30.91 0.93
CA PHE A 261 13.52 -29.97 0.77
C PHE A 261 12.34 -30.19 1.74
N SER A 262 12.27 -31.31 2.48
CA SER A 262 11.06 -31.65 3.23
C SER A 262 10.69 -30.67 4.34
N GLN A 263 11.68 -30.06 5.00
CA GLN A 263 11.46 -29.00 6.00
C GLN A 263 10.89 -27.73 5.35
N ALA A 264 11.43 -27.33 4.20
CA ALA A 264 10.97 -26.15 3.47
C ALA A 264 9.53 -26.33 2.98
N ILE A 265 9.19 -27.52 2.45
CA ILE A 265 7.83 -27.86 2.02
C ILE A 265 6.85 -27.95 3.20
N MET A 266 7.29 -28.44 4.37
CA MET A 266 6.47 -28.49 5.58
C MET A 266 6.03 -27.07 6.01
N SER A 267 6.94 -26.10 5.97
CA SER A 267 6.68 -24.71 6.34
C SER A 267 5.64 -24.01 5.44
N LEU A 268 5.44 -24.47 4.20
CA LEU A 268 4.45 -23.94 3.27
C LEU A 268 2.99 -24.33 3.60
N GLN A 269 2.78 -25.29 4.51
CA GLN A 269 1.45 -25.76 4.94
C GLN A 269 0.47 -26.06 3.78
N ILE A 270 0.94 -26.73 2.73
CA ILE A 270 0.13 -27.06 1.54
C ILE A 270 -1.09 -27.90 1.95
N HIS A 271 -2.29 -27.34 1.75
CA HIS A 271 -3.54 -28.01 2.06
C HIS A 271 -3.65 -29.34 1.30
N GLN A 272 -3.89 -30.44 2.03
CA GLN A 272 -3.91 -31.81 1.50
C GLN A 272 -2.63 -32.26 0.75
N GLY A 273 -1.50 -31.61 1.02
CA GLY A 273 -0.21 -31.92 0.38
C GLY A 273 0.49 -33.17 0.90
N PRO A 274 1.61 -33.56 0.26
CA PRO A 274 2.28 -34.86 0.45
C PRO A 274 3.10 -34.97 1.74
N ILE A 275 3.47 -33.87 2.40
CA ILE A 275 4.31 -33.85 3.62
C ILE A 275 3.46 -33.68 4.88
N HIS A 276 3.75 -34.45 5.93
CA HIS A 276 3.13 -34.30 7.27
C HIS A 276 3.97 -33.41 8.19
N SER A 277 3.43 -33.05 9.36
CA SER A 277 4.04 -32.15 10.36
C SER A 277 5.37 -32.62 10.97
N GLY A 278 5.86 -33.79 10.58
CA GLY A 278 7.17 -34.33 10.98
C GLY A 278 8.17 -34.36 9.82
N ALA A 279 7.91 -33.60 8.75
CA ALA A 279 8.71 -33.52 7.53
C ALA A 279 8.91 -34.87 6.78
N GLY A 280 8.03 -35.85 7.00
CA GLY A 280 7.96 -37.10 6.25
C GLY A 280 6.82 -37.10 5.23
N VAL A 281 6.84 -38.07 4.31
CA VAL A 281 5.81 -38.23 3.27
C VAL A 281 4.59 -38.99 3.81
N LYS A 282 3.39 -38.49 3.55
CA LYS A 282 2.11 -39.11 3.93
C LYS A 282 1.87 -40.40 3.15
N GLN A 283 1.21 -41.36 3.79
CA GLN A 283 0.73 -42.57 3.15
C GLN A 283 -0.48 -42.24 2.24
N GLY A 284 -0.34 -42.49 0.95
CA GLY A 284 -1.32 -42.19 -0.09
C GLY A 284 -0.66 -42.18 -1.47
N TYR A 285 -1.45 -42.20 -2.53
CA TYR A 285 -0.96 -42.31 -3.91
C TYR A 285 -0.72 -40.94 -4.56
N LEU A 286 -1.78 -40.19 -4.89
CA LEU A 286 -1.70 -38.86 -5.50
C LEU A 286 -2.12 -37.76 -4.53
N PHE A 287 -1.33 -36.69 -4.44
CA PHE A 287 -1.60 -35.52 -3.60
C PHE A 287 -1.61 -34.25 -4.44
N ARG A 288 -2.48 -33.31 -4.05
CA ARG A 288 -2.44 -31.93 -4.53
C ARG A 288 -1.12 -31.30 -4.10
N PHE A 289 -0.47 -30.63 -5.04
CA PHE A 289 0.72 -29.85 -4.79
C PHE A 289 0.54 -28.46 -5.38
N ASN A 290 1.57 -27.62 -5.31
CA ASN A 290 1.48 -26.27 -5.85
C ASN A 290 2.81 -25.82 -6.45
N MET A 291 2.73 -24.74 -7.23
CA MET A 291 3.89 -24.16 -7.92
C MET A 291 4.98 -23.70 -6.95
N GLN A 292 4.59 -23.10 -5.82
CA GLN A 292 5.52 -22.64 -4.80
C GLN A 292 6.35 -23.79 -4.23
N GLY A 293 5.73 -24.96 -4.00
CA GLY A 293 6.42 -26.16 -3.56
C GLY A 293 7.39 -26.70 -4.61
N LEU A 294 7.03 -26.68 -5.90
CA LEU A 294 7.93 -27.07 -6.98
C LEU A 294 9.16 -26.15 -7.07
N GLN A 295 8.95 -24.82 -6.97
CA GLN A 295 10.03 -23.84 -6.97
C GLN A 295 10.98 -24.03 -5.79
N VAL A 296 10.46 -24.24 -4.59
CA VAL A 296 11.28 -24.53 -3.40
C VAL A 296 12.13 -25.78 -3.60
N ILE A 297 11.59 -26.84 -4.24
CA ILE A 297 12.37 -28.04 -4.56
C ILE A 297 13.48 -27.72 -5.57
N GLN A 298 13.18 -26.97 -6.62
CA GLN A 298 14.15 -26.57 -7.65
C GLN A 298 15.26 -25.68 -7.08
N GLU A 299 14.94 -24.77 -6.15
CA GLU A 299 15.90 -23.89 -5.47
C GLU A 299 16.82 -24.63 -4.50
N ASN A 300 16.31 -25.69 -3.85
CA ASN A 300 17.10 -26.53 -2.93
C ASN A 300 17.91 -27.62 -3.65
N ALA A 301 17.67 -27.85 -4.96
CA ALA A 301 18.40 -28.80 -5.80
C ALA A 301 18.80 -28.17 -7.16
N PRO A 302 19.62 -27.09 -7.14
CA PRO A 302 19.99 -26.33 -8.35
C PRO A 302 20.84 -27.12 -9.35
N GLU A 303 21.46 -28.21 -8.93
CA GLU A 303 22.28 -29.10 -9.75
C GLU A 303 21.48 -30.09 -10.61
N VAL A 304 20.17 -30.19 -10.42
CA VAL A 304 19.31 -31.13 -11.14
C VAL A 304 18.88 -30.57 -12.49
N GLU A 305 18.98 -31.41 -13.52
CA GLU A 305 18.50 -31.08 -14.87
C GLU A 305 16.97 -31.16 -14.95
N TRP A 306 16.31 -30.03 -14.70
CA TRP A 306 14.86 -29.88 -14.82
C TRP A 306 14.43 -29.65 -16.29
N PRO A 307 13.44 -30.39 -16.81
CA PRO A 307 12.99 -30.23 -18.19
C PRO A 307 12.28 -28.89 -18.41
N GLU A 308 12.32 -28.36 -19.63
CA GLU A 308 11.77 -27.03 -19.96
C GLU A 308 10.30 -26.82 -19.54
N PHE A 309 9.48 -27.87 -19.58
CA PHE A 309 8.07 -27.79 -19.17
C PHE A 309 7.89 -27.59 -17.66
N THR A 310 8.92 -27.82 -16.84
CA THR A 310 8.98 -27.50 -15.41
C THR A 310 9.73 -26.19 -15.13
N ASN A 311 10.44 -25.67 -16.15
CA ASN A 311 11.13 -24.40 -16.09
C ASN A 311 10.17 -23.30 -16.50
N PHE A 312 9.36 -22.89 -15.53
CA PHE A 312 8.61 -21.65 -15.65
C PHE A 312 9.60 -20.50 -15.59
N LYS A 313 10.20 -20.13 -16.74
CA LYS A 313 10.99 -18.90 -16.93
C LYS A 313 10.31 -17.82 -16.13
N GLN A 314 10.92 -17.43 -15.00
CA GLN A 314 10.36 -16.55 -13.97
C GLN A 314 9.00 -16.01 -14.41
N ILE A 315 7.95 -16.82 -14.22
CA ILE A 315 6.62 -16.27 -14.06
C ILE A 315 6.62 -15.80 -12.61
N THR A 316 7.52 -14.85 -12.33
CA THR A 316 7.15 -13.70 -11.53
C THR A 316 5.81 -13.29 -12.06
N ASN A 317 4.81 -13.34 -11.20
CA ASN A 317 3.50 -12.81 -11.46
C ASN A 317 3.62 -11.42 -12.10
N LYS A 318 3.51 -11.39 -13.43
CA LYS A 318 2.91 -10.31 -14.21
C LYS A 318 1.40 -10.21 -13.97
N ALA A 319 0.86 -10.93 -12.99
CA ALA A 319 -0.25 -10.46 -12.17
C ALA A 319 0.31 -9.64 -11.00
N LYS A 320 0.75 -8.40 -11.27
CA LYS A 320 1.11 -7.36 -10.28
C LYS A 320 1.39 -7.89 -8.87
N ALA A 321 2.42 -8.71 -8.70
CA ALA A 321 3.26 -8.51 -7.54
C ALA A 321 3.88 -7.16 -7.84
N VAL A 322 3.36 -6.13 -7.18
CA VAL A 322 3.97 -4.82 -7.13
C VAL A 322 5.32 -5.05 -6.45
N VAL A 323 6.32 -5.52 -7.20
CA VAL A 323 7.59 -4.82 -7.20
C VAL A 323 7.21 -3.46 -7.77
N THR A 324 6.72 -2.59 -6.89
CA THR A 324 7.02 -1.18 -7.08
C THR A 324 8.54 -1.16 -7.04
N THR A 325 9.20 -1.29 -8.19
CA THR A 325 10.07 -0.18 -8.53
C THR A 325 9.13 1.00 -8.47
N LEU A 326 9.14 1.71 -7.35
CA LEU A 326 8.27 2.87 -7.23
C LEU A 326 8.56 3.73 -8.46
N PRO A 327 7.55 4.31 -9.11
CA PRO A 327 7.81 5.30 -10.14
C PRO A 327 8.84 6.26 -9.55
N LYS A 328 10.03 6.25 -10.16
CA LYS A 328 11.10 7.14 -9.80
C LYS A 328 10.64 8.48 -10.36
N LEU A 329 9.94 9.24 -9.52
CA LEU A 329 9.54 10.61 -9.85
C LEU A 329 10.82 11.33 -10.26
N GLU A 330 10.78 11.97 -11.42
CA GLU A 330 11.91 12.79 -11.83
C GLU A 330 11.99 13.99 -10.89
N ASP A 331 13.21 14.40 -10.52
CA ASP A 331 13.42 15.49 -9.56
C ASP A 331 12.72 16.80 -10.01
N THR A 332 12.58 16.99 -11.32
CA THR A 332 11.86 18.10 -11.96
C THR A 332 10.36 18.10 -11.69
N GLU A 333 9.76 16.94 -11.43
CA GLU A 333 8.33 16.79 -11.12
C GLU A 333 8.01 17.17 -9.68
N ILE A 334 9.00 17.14 -8.77
CA ILE A 334 8.82 17.44 -7.35
C ILE A 334 8.45 18.91 -7.16
N ALA A 335 9.23 19.83 -7.75
CA ALA A 335 8.96 21.26 -7.65
C ALA A 335 7.60 21.61 -8.26
N SER A 336 7.27 21.04 -9.43
CA SER A 336 5.96 21.24 -10.06
C SER A 336 4.81 20.73 -9.20
N SER A 337 4.96 19.58 -8.56
CA SER A 337 3.94 19.01 -7.66
C SER A 337 3.76 19.88 -6.41
N LEU A 338 4.83 20.45 -5.86
CA LEU A 338 4.74 21.39 -4.73
C LEU A 338 4.04 22.69 -5.13
N GLU A 339 4.27 23.22 -6.34
CA GLU A 339 3.52 24.38 -6.83
C GLU A 339 2.02 24.09 -6.95
N LYS A 340 1.64 22.89 -7.43
CA LYS A 340 0.23 22.45 -7.44
C LYS A 340 -0.36 22.38 -6.03
N ILE A 341 0.39 21.87 -5.06
CA ILE A 341 -0.03 21.82 -3.65
C ILE A 341 -0.25 23.23 -3.09
N LYS A 342 0.70 24.16 -3.31
CA LYS A 342 0.55 25.57 -2.89
C LYS A 342 -0.66 26.23 -3.54
N SER A 343 -0.87 26.00 -4.84
CA SER A 343 -2.01 26.52 -5.58
C SER A 343 -3.32 25.99 -5.02
N HIS A 344 -3.40 24.69 -4.71
CA HIS A 344 -4.58 24.10 -4.08
C HIS A 344 -4.88 24.72 -2.70
N ILE A 345 -3.86 24.85 -1.85
CA ILE A 345 -3.99 25.48 -0.53
C ILE A 345 -4.49 26.93 -0.65
N THR A 346 -3.94 27.67 -1.62
CA THR A 346 -4.34 29.05 -1.92
C THR A 346 -5.80 29.12 -2.39
N HIS A 347 -6.23 28.21 -3.27
CA HIS A 347 -7.62 28.12 -3.73
C HIS A 347 -8.60 27.78 -2.61
N GLN A 348 -8.18 27.04 -1.59
CA GLN A 348 -8.97 26.78 -0.40
C GLN A 348 -9.06 28.00 0.54
N GLY A 349 -8.44 29.13 0.16
CA GLY A 349 -8.49 30.41 0.88
C GLY A 349 -7.46 30.53 2.01
N PHE A 350 -6.39 29.71 1.98
CA PHE A 350 -5.33 29.74 2.98
C PHE A 350 -4.02 30.19 2.33
N HIS A 351 -3.36 31.18 2.93
CA HIS A 351 -2.01 31.55 2.53
C HIS A 351 -1.05 31.23 3.67
N TYR A 352 0.11 30.69 3.30
CA TYR A 352 1.16 30.41 4.26
C TYR A 352 2.46 31.10 3.82
N PRO A 353 3.38 31.40 4.75
CA PRO A 353 4.65 32.03 4.40
C PRO A 353 5.45 31.18 3.43
N ASP A 354 6.19 31.84 2.54
CA ASP A 354 7.09 31.18 1.61
C ASP A 354 8.04 30.22 2.34
N GLY A 355 8.24 29.04 1.77
CA GLY A 355 9.14 28.02 2.27
C GLY A 355 8.55 27.07 3.32
N ILE A 356 7.35 27.34 3.88
CA ILE A 356 6.79 26.44 4.91
C ILE A 356 6.29 25.12 4.34
N ILE A 357 5.75 25.14 3.10
CA ILE A 357 5.24 23.95 2.41
C ILE A 357 6.41 23.06 1.99
N GLU A 358 7.47 23.68 1.46
CA GLU A 358 8.74 23.05 1.14
C GLU A 358 9.38 22.45 2.39
N ASN A 359 9.38 23.19 3.50
CA ASN A 359 9.92 22.70 4.76
C ASN A 359 9.12 21.50 5.30
N LEU A 360 7.79 21.53 5.21
CA LEU A 360 6.93 20.40 5.59
C LEU A 360 7.21 19.18 4.71
N TYR A 361 7.28 19.37 3.39
CA TYR A 361 7.60 18.30 2.44
C TYR A 361 8.98 17.69 2.71
N LEU A 362 10.04 18.51 2.81
CA LEU A 362 11.40 18.06 3.10
C LEU A 362 11.47 17.33 4.45
N SER A 363 10.72 17.79 5.44
CA SER A 363 10.63 17.16 6.76
C SER A 363 9.99 15.77 6.69
N LEU A 364 8.86 15.64 5.98
CA LEU A 364 8.15 14.36 5.79
C LEU A 364 8.99 13.37 4.97
N LYS A 365 9.67 13.84 3.92
CA LYS A 365 10.53 13.01 3.07
C LYS A 365 11.81 12.56 3.77
N THR A 366 12.32 13.37 4.68
CA THR A 366 13.47 13.02 5.52
C THR A 366 13.12 12.00 6.58
N LYS A 367 11.99 12.19 7.27
CA LYS A 367 11.47 11.26 8.28
C LYS A 367 9.94 11.31 8.31
N PRO A 368 9.25 10.16 8.38
CA PRO A 368 7.79 10.10 8.36
C PRO A 368 7.14 10.51 9.69
N PHE A 369 7.81 11.33 10.51
CA PHE A 369 7.28 11.86 11.76
C PHE A 369 7.62 13.35 11.92
N VAL A 370 6.58 14.20 11.96
CA VAL A 370 6.69 15.66 12.06
C VAL A 370 5.85 16.17 13.23
N ILE A 371 6.33 17.20 13.93
CA ILE A 371 5.61 17.90 14.99
C ILE A 371 5.43 19.35 14.53
N LEU A 372 4.19 19.83 14.45
CA LEU A 372 3.85 21.23 14.22
C LEU A 372 3.53 21.89 15.55
N ALA A 373 4.31 22.88 15.97
CA ALA A 373 4.17 23.52 17.26
C ALA A 373 3.95 25.03 17.11
N GLY A 374 2.97 25.58 17.81
CA GLY A 374 2.72 27.03 17.80
C GLY A 374 1.47 27.41 18.57
N VAL A 375 1.14 28.70 18.58
CA VAL A 375 -0.02 29.27 19.28
C VAL A 375 -1.33 28.60 18.83
N SER A 376 -2.32 28.53 19.71
CA SER A 376 -3.64 28.01 19.34
C SER A 376 -4.28 28.87 18.24
N GLY A 377 -5.04 28.25 17.33
CA GLY A 377 -5.74 28.96 16.24
C GLY A 377 -4.87 29.40 15.07
N THR A 378 -3.58 29.04 15.01
CA THR A 378 -2.70 29.38 13.89
C THR A 378 -2.92 28.54 12.63
N GLY A 379 -3.76 27.50 12.69
CA GLY A 379 -4.09 26.67 11.51
C GLY A 379 -3.15 25.48 11.27
N LYS A 380 -2.41 25.02 12.29
CA LYS A 380 -1.53 23.83 12.22
C LYS A 380 -2.24 22.60 11.66
N THR A 381 -3.34 22.19 12.29
CA THR A 381 -4.15 21.03 11.88
C THR A 381 -4.73 21.22 10.47
N LYS A 382 -5.04 22.48 10.10
CA LYS A 382 -5.55 22.83 8.78
C LYS A 382 -4.47 22.72 7.70
N LEU A 383 -3.22 23.11 7.98
CA LEU A 383 -2.09 22.92 7.06
C LEU A 383 -1.91 21.43 6.73
N VAL A 384 -1.88 20.57 7.74
CA VAL A 384 -1.71 19.11 7.53
C VAL A 384 -2.85 18.55 6.69
N LYS A 385 -4.09 18.95 7.01
CA LYS A 385 -5.28 18.53 6.28
C LYS A 385 -5.22 18.98 4.81
N LEU A 386 -4.95 20.25 4.54
CA LEU A 386 -4.90 20.78 3.18
C LEU A 386 -3.73 20.18 2.37
N PHE A 387 -2.58 19.94 3.00
CA PHE A 387 -1.46 19.28 2.35
C PHE A 387 -1.82 17.84 1.97
N ALA A 388 -2.47 17.09 2.89
CA ALA A 388 -2.94 15.73 2.62
C ALA A 388 -3.98 15.72 1.48
N GLU A 389 -4.97 16.62 1.52
CA GLU A 389 -6.00 16.77 0.49
C GLU A 389 -5.38 17.08 -0.88
N ALA A 390 -4.38 17.98 -0.91
CA ALA A 390 -3.66 18.34 -2.13
C ALA A 390 -2.91 17.18 -2.79
N VAL A 391 -2.50 16.17 -2.02
CA VAL A 391 -1.86 14.95 -2.54
C VAL A 391 -2.85 13.80 -2.78
N GLY A 392 -4.15 14.06 -2.62
CA GLY A 392 -5.24 13.09 -2.81
C GLY A 392 -5.57 12.26 -1.57
N ALA A 393 -4.95 12.52 -0.42
CA ALA A 393 -5.24 11.84 0.84
C ALA A 393 -6.31 12.60 1.62
N THR A 394 -7.54 12.07 1.63
CA THR A 394 -8.70 12.75 2.21
C THR A 394 -9.29 11.97 3.37
N LYS A 395 -10.18 12.60 4.14
CA LYS A 395 -10.94 11.88 5.17
C LYS A 395 -11.93 10.89 4.57
N ASP A 396 -12.52 11.24 3.42
CA ASP A 396 -13.59 10.46 2.78
C ASP A 396 -13.07 9.16 2.16
N ASN A 397 -11.85 9.15 1.64
CA ASN A 397 -11.18 7.94 1.17
C ASN A 397 -10.38 7.20 2.26
N GLY A 398 -10.45 7.65 3.51
CA GLY A 398 -9.80 7.02 4.66
C GLY A 398 -8.29 7.21 4.75
N GLN A 399 -7.68 8.03 3.89
CA GLN A 399 -6.22 8.25 3.88
C GLN A 399 -5.76 9.35 4.81
N PHE A 400 -6.66 10.22 5.27
CA PHE A 400 -6.38 11.20 6.32
C PHE A 400 -7.16 10.86 7.59
N ALA A 401 -6.44 10.59 8.67
CA ALA A 401 -7.00 10.33 9.98
C ALA A 401 -6.59 11.43 10.98
N LEU A 402 -7.59 12.15 11.50
CA LEU A 402 -7.41 13.08 12.63
C LEU A 402 -7.75 12.37 13.92
N ILE A 403 -6.78 12.24 14.83
CA ILE A 403 -6.90 11.55 16.11
C ILE A 403 -6.64 12.57 17.22
N PRO A 404 -7.67 13.05 17.93
CA PRO A 404 -7.49 13.95 19.07
C PRO A 404 -6.92 13.20 20.26
N VAL A 405 -5.79 13.66 20.79
CA VAL A 405 -5.15 13.07 21.97
C VAL A 405 -5.93 13.46 23.22
N ARG A 406 -6.09 12.51 24.15
CA ARG A 406 -6.77 12.75 25.42
C ARG A 406 -5.77 12.78 26.57
N PRO A 407 -6.03 13.58 27.62
CA PRO A 407 -5.08 13.75 28.74
C PRO A 407 -4.92 12.47 29.59
N ASP A 408 -5.86 11.54 29.54
CA ASP A 408 -5.83 10.26 30.26
C ASP A 408 -5.00 9.17 29.57
N TRP A 409 -4.48 9.43 28.36
CA TRP A 409 -3.64 8.48 27.64
C TRP A 409 -2.30 8.28 28.36
N SER A 410 -2.06 7.04 28.78
CA SER A 410 -0.86 6.67 29.55
C SER A 410 -0.08 5.49 28.97
N ASP A 411 -0.62 4.81 27.97
CA ASP A 411 0.01 3.69 27.28
C ASP A 411 -0.53 3.58 25.84
N PRO A 412 0.05 2.71 24.98
CA PRO A 412 -0.32 2.64 23.56
C PRO A 412 -1.73 2.11 23.25
N SER A 413 -2.50 1.64 24.25
CA SER A 413 -3.79 0.97 24.05
C SER A 413 -4.82 1.80 23.29
N ASP A 414 -4.90 3.11 23.53
CA ASP A 414 -5.86 3.98 22.83
C ASP A 414 -5.52 4.16 21.33
N LEU A 415 -4.24 4.08 20.97
CA LEU A 415 -3.79 4.21 19.59
C LEU A 415 -3.80 2.86 18.87
N LEU A 416 -3.15 1.86 19.45
CA LEU A 416 -2.94 0.55 18.82
C LEU A 416 -4.07 -0.41 19.11
N GLY A 417 -4.68 -0.34 20.29
CA GLY A 417 -5.71 -1.25 20.74
C GLY A 417 -5.28 -2.10 21.92
N TYR A 418 -6.24 -2.81 22.51
CA TYR A 418 -6.04 -3.67 23.68
C TYR A 418 -6.88 -4.93 23.58
N LYS A 419 -6.59 -5.94 24.42
CA LYS A 419 -7.46 -7.11 24.54
C LYS A 419 -8.47 -6.90 25.65
N ASP A 420 -9.74 -7.14 25.34
CA ASP A 420 -10.76 -7.13 26.37
C ASP A 420 -10.69 -8.39 27.26
N LEU A 421 -11.56 -8.45 28.27
CA LEU A 421 -11.61 -9.57 29.21
C LEU A 421 -11.96 -10.92 28.56
N SER A 422 -12.52 -10.90 27.35
CA SER A 422 -12.82 -12.11 26.56
C SER A 422 -11.64 -12.54 25.66
N GLY A 423 -10.54 -11.77 25.66
CA GLY A 423 -9.36 -12.02 24.84
C GLY A 423 -9.46 -11.47 23.42
N VAL A 424 -10.59 -10.87 23.05
CA VAL A 424 -10.80 -10.25 21.73
C VAL A 424 -10.02 -8.95 21.64
N PHE A 425 -9.31 -8.76 20.54
CA PHE A 425 -8.57 -7.54 20.28
C PHE A 425 -9.52 -6.42 19.85
N ARG A 426 -9.44 -5.29 20.56
CA ARG A 426 -10.14 -4.05 20.27
C ARG A 426 -9.14 -3.09 19.64
N PRO A 427 -9.14 -2.93 18.30
CA PRO A 427 -8.16 -2.09 17.62
C PRO A 427 -8.35 -0.63 18.00
N GLY A 428 -7.24 0.09 18.16
CA GLY A 428 -7.24 1.54 18.24
C GLY A 428 -7.25 2.16 16.84
N ARG A 429 -7.53 3.46 16.77
CA ARG A 429 -7.71 4.15 15.47
C ARG A 429 -6.46 4.10 14.59
N LEU A 430 -5.27 4.11 15.19
CA LEU A 430 -4.01 3.98 14.45
C LEU A 430 -3.89 2.58 13.83
N ALA A 431 -4.20 1.51 14.57
CA ALA A 431 -4.12 0.15 14.04
C ALA A 431 -5.06 -0.08 12.85
N GLU A 432 -6.30 0.45 12.90
CA GLU A 432 -7.23 0.38 11.76
C GLU A 432 -6.64 1.01 10.49
N VAL A 433 -6.03 2.20 10.61
CA VAL A 433 -5.42 2.91 9.48
C VAL A 433 -4.19 2.15 8.97
N LEU A 434 -3.37 1.60 9.87
CA LEU A 434 -2.20 0.80 9.49
C LEU A 434 -2.59 -0.48 8.72
N VAL A 435 -3.67 -1.15 9.10
CA VAL A 435 -4.19 -2.32 8.37
C VAL A 435 -4.59 -1.93 6.95
N GLU A 436 -5.35 -0.84 6.80
CA GLU A 436 -5.77 -0.34 5.48
C GLU A 436 -4.57 0.09 4.63
N ALA A 437 -3.62 0.82 5.22
CA ALA A 437 -2.42 1.30 4.53
C ALA A 437 -1.47 0.16 4.10
N SER A 438 -1.47 -0.95 4.84
CA SER A 438 -0.63 -2.13 4.58
C SER A 438 -1.20 -3.06 3.50
N ARG A 439 -2.43 -2.83 3.02
CA ARG A 439 -3.00 -3.64 1.93
C ARG A 439 -2.20 -3.46 0.63
N PRO A 440 -1.93 -4.53 -0.14
CA PRO A 440 -1.13 -4.44 -1.37
C PRO A 440 -1.61 -3.38 -2.36
N GLU A 441 -2.93 -3.19 -2.48
CA GLU A 441 -3.57 -2.19 -3.33
C GLU A 441 -3.47 -0.75 -2.81
N ASN A 442 -3.01 -0.53 -1.56
CA ASN A 442 -2.90 0.79 -0.94
C ASN A 442 -1.45 1.22 -0.69
N LEU A 443 -0.47 0.32 -0.82
CA LEU A 443 0.96 0.61 -0.60
C LEU A 443 1.52 1.76 -1.48
N HIS A 444 0.84 2.11 -2.57
CA HIS A 444 1.23 3.21 -3.46
C HIS A 444 0.62 4.56 -3.08
N LYS A 445 -0.28 4.59 -2.09
CA LYS A 445 -1.04 5.78 -1.70
C LYS A 445 -0.54 6.29 -0.35
N PRO A 446 -0.30 7.60 -0.16
CA PRO A 446 0.12 8.14 1.12
C PRO A 446 -1.04 8.17 2.12
N TYR A 447 -0.75 7.84 3.38
CA TYR A 447 -1.67 7.91 4.52
C TYR A 447 -1.12 8.88 5.55
N PHE A 448 -1.96 9.83 5.97
CA PHE A 448 -1.61 10.87 6.92
C PHE A 448 -2.38 10.67 8.21
N ILE A 449 -1.65 10.64 9.32
CA ILE A 449 -2.22 10.47 10.66
C ILE A 449 -1.83 11.70 11.47
N CYS A 450 -2.82 12.56 11.70
CA CYS A 450 -2.67 13.79 12.45
C CYS A 450 -3.11 13.55 13.91
N LEU A 451 -2.16 13.53 14.84
CA LEU A 451 -2.38 13.50 16.29
C LEU A 451 -2.60 14.94 16.77
N ASP A 452 -3.85 15.29 17.04
CA ASP A 452 -4.21 16.65 17.44
C ASP A 452 -3.91 16.86 18.93
N GLU A 453 -3.29 17.99 19.25
CA GLU A 453 -2.88 18.35 20.62
C GLU A 453 -2.05 17.25 21.30
N MET A 454 -1.04 16.77 20.57
CA MET A 454 -0.21 15.61 20.91
C MET A 454 0.38 15.68 22.33
N ASN A 455 0.65 16.90 22.83
CA ASN A 455 1.27 17.17 24.12
C ASN A 455 0.29 17.25 25.31
N LEU A 456 -1.01 17.00 25.11
CA LEU A 456 -1.98 16.89 26.22
C LEU A 456 -1.66 15.72 27.15
N ALA A 457 -1.10 14.65 26.60
CA ALA A 457 -0.59 13.51 27.35
C ALA A 457 0.92 13.37 27.16
N ARG A 458 1.57 12.58 28.03
CA ARG A 458 3.01 12.30 27.92
C ARG A 458 3.26 11.43 26.69
N VAL A 459 3.68 12.07 25.60
CA VAL A 459 3.94 11.44 24.29
C VAL A 459 4.83 10.22 24.38
N GLU A 460 5.86 10.27 25.21
CA GLU A 460 6.79 9.14 25.38
C GLU A 460 6.18 7.87 25.98
N TYR A 461 4.97 7.95 26.57
CA TYR A 461 4.28 6.81 27.15
C TYR A 461 3.32 6.18 26.15
N TYR A 462 2.31 6.93 25.69
CA TYR A 462 1.30 6.39 24.77
C TYR A 462 1.85 6.16 23.36
N PHE A 463 2.92 6.87 22.96
CA PHE A 463 3.55 6.73 21.66
C PHE A 463 4.84 5.89 21.70
N SER A 464 5.12 5.24 22.84
CA SER A 464 6.37 4.53 23.11
C SER A 464 6.71 3.46 22.05
N ASP A 465 5.75 2.62 21.69
CA ASP A 465 5.93 1.53 20.73
C ASP A 465 6.20 2.06 19.33
N ILE A 466 5.47 3.09 18.89
CA ILE A 466 5.67 3.76 17.60
C ILE A 466 7.09 4.36 17.52
N LEU A 467 7.53 5.04 18.57
CA LEU A 467 8.89 5.59 18.64
C LEU A 467 9.97 4.50 18.61
N SER A 468 9.67 3.30 19.10
CA SER A 468 10.59 2.17 19.04
C SER A 468 10.65 1.58 17.62
N VAL A 469 9.49 1.34 17.02
CA VAL A 469 9.37 0.68 15.71
C VAL A 469 9.83 1.56 14.54
N ILE A 470 9.67 2.88 14.62
CA ILE A 470 10.24 3.79 13.60
C ILE A 470 11.78 3.65 13.49
N GLU A 471 12.46 3.21 14.55
CA GLU A 471 13.92 3.02 14.55
C GLU A 471 14.37 1.68 13.96
N THR A 472 13.44 0.77 13.67
CA THR A 472 13.73 -0.54 13.08
C THR A 472 13.56 -0.53 11.56
N GLN A 473 13.43 0.65 10.96
CA GLN A 473 13.35 0.82 9.51
C GLN A 473 14.53 0.19 8.80
N GLU A 474 14.24 -0.75 7.91
CA GLU A 474 15.22 -1.40 7.05
C GLU A 474 14.68 -1.56 5.64
N TRP A 475 15.59 -1.60 4.66
CA TRP A 475 15.24 -1.95 3.29
C TRP A 475 15.00 -3.45 3.18
N LYS A 476 13.80 -3.84 2.73
CA LYS A 476 13.54 -5.18 2.18
C LYS A 476 13.07 -5.03 0.76
N GLN A 477 13.89 -5.51 -0.18
CA GLN A 477 13.68 -5.29 -1.60
C GLN A 477 13.57 -3.78 -1.87
N ASP A 478 12.49 -3.31 -2.48
CA ASP A 478 12.25 -1.90 -2.82
C ASP A 478 11.38 -1.16 -1.80
N ARG A 479 11.15 -1.72 -0.60
CA ARG A 479 10.27 -1.16 0.44
C ARG A 479 11.01 -0.91 1.75
N ILE A 480 10.58 0.11 2.47
CA ILE A 480 10.98 0.31 3.86
C ILE A 480 10.01 -0.49 4.73
N VAL A 481 10.54 -1.37 5.57
CA VAL A 481 9.74 -2.14 6.52
C VAL A 481 10.18 -1.85 7.94
N THR A 482 9.28 -2.03 8.88
CA THR A 482 9.59 -1.95 10.31
C THR A 482 9.33 -3.29 10.99
N SER A 483 9.81 -3.45 12.22
CA SER A 483 9.34 -4.50 13.11
C SER A 483 7.82 -4.40 13.34
N ALA A 484 7.19 -5.52 13.71
CA ALA A 484 5.77 -5.51 14.05
C ALA A 484 5.50 -4.67 15.30
N LEU A 485 4.42 -3.89 15.27
CA LEU A 485 3.80 -3.22 16.40
C LEU A 485 2.89 -4.16 17.20
N ILE A 486 2.18 -5.06 16.51
CA ILE A 486 1.26 -6.01 17.13
C ILE A 486 1.71 -7.43 16.76
N HIS A 487 2.16 -8.19 17.76
CA HIS A 487 2.64 -9.56 17.55
C HIS A 487 1.50 -10.58 17.56
N GLY A 488 1.43 -11.39 16.50
CA GLY A 488 0.35 -12.35 16.28
C GLY A 488 0.24 -13.47 17.32
N GLU A 489 1.33 -13.82 18.00
CA GLU A 489 1.36 -14.88 19.04
C GLU A 489 0.43 -14.60 20.21
N SER A 490 0.16 -13.33 20.46
CA SER A 490 -0.66 -12.90 21.58
C SER A 490 -2.16 -12.87 21.22
N LEU A 491 -2.52 -12.85 19.94
CA LEU A 491 -3.88 -12.62 19.44
C LEU A 491 -4.66 -13.93 19.26
N LEU A 492 -6.00 -13.84 19.29
CA LEU A 492 -6.87 -14.94 18.87
C LEU A 492 -6.68 -15.21 17.35
N PRO A 493 -6.98 -16.43 16.85
CA PRO A 493 -6.79 -16.77 15.44
C PRO A 493 -7.49 -15.82 14.46
N GLU A 494 -8.70 -15.34 14.80
CA GLU A 494 -9.46 -14.39 13.98
C GLU A 494 -8.77 -13.02 13.91
N ASP A 495 -8.32 -12.50 15.06
CA ASP A 495 -7.62 -11.22 15.16
C ASP A 495 -6.22 -11.28 14.52
N ARG A 496 -5.55 -12.44 14.62
CA ARG A 496 -4.22 -12.68 14.04
C ARG A 496 -4.22 -12.54 12.52
N LEU A 497 -5.33 -12.81 11.84
CA LEU A 497 -5.43 -12.65 10.38
C LEU A 497 -5.38 -11.18 9.94
N LEU A 498 -5.85 -10.25 10.80
CA LEU A 498 -5.95 -8.83 10.48
C LEU A 498 -4.84 -7.99 11.10
N TYR A 499 -4.50 -8.27 12.36
CA TYR A 499 -3.57 -7.47 13.16
C TYR A 499 -2.27 -8.21 13.50
N GLY A 500 -2.17 -9.49 13.11
CA GLY A 500 -0.95 -10.26 13.31
C GLY A 500 0.20 -9.69 12.51
N ASP A 501 1.30 -9.39 13.19
CA ASP A 501 2.53 -8.86 12.63
C ASP A 501 2.34 -7.49 11.93
N LEU A 502 1.33 -6.73 12.36
CA LEU A 502 1.06 -5.38 11.85
C LEU A 502 2.26 -4.47 12.09
N ALA A 503 2.80 -3.87 11.03
CA ALA A 503 3.95 -2.97 11.06
C ALA A 503 3.55 -1.55 10.60
N ILE A 504 4.50 -0.61 10.61
CA ILE A 504 4.30 0.71 10.01
C ILE A 504 4.78 0.64 8.55
N PRO A 505 3.88 0.71 7.56
CA PRO A 505 4.26 0.66 6.15
C PRO A 505 4.90 1.99 5.69
N ASP A 506 5.69 1.94 4.62
CA ASP A 506 6.47 3.07 4.08
C ASP A 506 5.64 4.18 3.43
N ASN A 507 4.32 4.07 3.48
CA ASN A 507 3.35 5.05 3.00
C ASN A 507 2.57 5.76 4.11
N VAL A 508 2.93 5.55 5.39
CA VAL A 508 2.29 6.21 6.53
C VAL A 508 3.15 7.35 7.07
N TYR A 509 2.53 8.51 7.23
CA TYR A 509 3.14 9.74 7.73
C TYR A 509 2.42 10.19 9.00
N LEU A 510 3.19 10.35 10.08
CA LEU A 510 2.71 10.72 11.40
C LEU A 510 2.97 12.22 11.62
N ILE A 511 1.94 12.97 11.98
CA ILE A 511 2.05 14.41 12.26
C ILE A 511 1.41 14.71 13.61
N GLY A 512 2.15 15.29 14.55
CA GLY A 512 1.61 15.78 15.81
C GLY A 512 1.40 17.29 15.78
N THR A 513 0.25 17.80 16.22
CA THR A 513 0.07 19.24 16.45
C THR A 513 0.22 19.55 17.94
N VAL A 514 0.84 20.69 18.25
CA VAL A 514 1.18 21.10 19.62
C VAL A 514 0.80 22.56 19.82
N ASN A 515 0.04 22.83 20.87
CA ASN A 515 -0.25 24.19 21.31
C ASN A 515 0.84 24.64 22.31
N MET A 516 1.55 25.72 21.98
CA MET A 516 2.65 26.26 22.80
C MET A 516 2.18 27.06 24.04
N ASP A 517 0.99 27.68 23.99
CA ASP A 517 0.53 28.58 25.06
C ASP A 517 0.04 27.84 26.32
N GLU A 518 -0.36 26.58 26.16
CA GLU A 518 -0.95 25.75 27.21
C GLU A 518 -0.09 24.52 27.55
N THR A 519 1.14 24.42 27.03
CA THR A 519 1.93 23.16 27.05
C THR A 519 2.00 22.54 28.43
N THR A 520 1.38 21.36 28.58
CA THR A 520 1.29 20.66 29.86
C THR A 520 2.51 19.75 30.09
N HIS A 521 3.07 19.18 29.02
CA HIS A 521 4.21 18.27 29.08
C HIS A 521 5.27 18.59 27.99
N PRO A 522 6.54 18.85 28.36
CA PRO A 522 7.61 19.04 27.39
C PRO A 522 7.99 17.71 26.72
N PHE A 523 8.48 17.79 25.49
CA PHE A 523 8.97 16.62 24.76
C PHE A 523 10.32 16.15 25.28
N SER A 524 10.48 14.83 25.48
CA SER A 524 11.80 14.27 25.76
C SER A 524 12.67 14.20 24.51
N LYS A 525 14.00 14.14 24.73
CA LYS A 525 15.00 13.94 23.67
C LYS A 525 14.69 12.72 22.82
N LYS A 526 14.12 11.65 23.41
CA LYS A 526 13.70 10.43 22.69
C LYS A 526 12.71 10.76 21.57
N VAL A 527 11.72 11.61 21.82
CA VAL A 527 10.74 12.04 20.81
C VAL A 527 11.41 12.95 19.78
N LEU A 528 12.18 13.94 20.22
CA LEU A 528 12.82 14.93 19.35
C LEU A 528 13.87 14.35 18.40
N ASP A 529 14.54 13.26 18.78
CA ASP A 529 15.48 12.54 17.90
C ASP A 529 14.77 11.89 16.69
N ARG A 530 13.46 11.62 16.82
CA ARG A 530 12.66 10.89 15.82
C ARG A 530 11.77 11.80 14.98
N ALA A 531 11.47 13.01 15.46
CA ALA A 531 10.60 13.96 14.77
C ALA A 531 11.36 15.15 14.16
N ASN A 532 10.86 15.71 13.06
CA ASN A 532 11.14 17.10 12.69
C ASN A 532 10.15 18.02 13.41
N THR A 533 10.60 19.11 14.02
CA THR A 533 9.72 20.05 14.73
C THR A 533 9.62 21.37 13.98
N ILE A 534 8.47 21.67 13.38
CA ILE A 534 8.21 22.92 12.68
C ILE A 534 7.47 23.88 13.62
N GLU A 535 8.10 25.02 13.90
CA GLU A 535 7.45 26.11 14.61
C GLU A 535 6.52 26.90 13.67
N PHE A 536 5.27 27.02 14.08
CA PHE A 536 4.18 27.61 13.32
C PHE A 536 3.62 28.81 14.10
N ASN A 537 4.31 29.95 14.01
CA ASN A 537 3.95 31.20 14.70
C ASN A 537 3.42 32.28 13.75
N TYR A 538 3.09 31.90 12.52
CA TYR A 538 2.53 32.84 11.55
C TYR A 538 1.04 33.04 11.82
N ILE A 539 0.67 34.31 11.99
CA ILE A 539 -0.72 34.76 12.08
C ILE A 539 -0.83 35.95 11.14
N ASP A 540 -1.54 35.77 10.03
CA ASP A 540 -1.92 36.87 9.16
C ASP A 540 -3.44 36.97 9.08
N LEU A 541 -3.96 37.93 9.84
CA LEU A 541 -5.39 38.20 9.93
C LEU A 541 -5.93 38.92 8.69
N LYS A 542 -5.06 39.39 7.78
CA LYS A 542 -5.43 40.11 6.56
C LYS A 542 -5.50 39.20 5.33
N GLN A 543 -5.61 37.89 5.54
CA GLN A 543 -5.89 36.96 4.47
C GLN A 543 -7.39 36.96 4.17
N TYR A 544 -7.74 37.28 2.92
CA TYR A 544 -9.09 37.23 2.41
C TYR A 544 -9.19 36.12 1.36
N PRO A 545 -10.30 35.38 1.27
CA PRO A 545 -10.50 34.42 0.19
C PRO A 545 -10.47 35.15 -1.16
N GLU A 546 -9.61 34.72 -2.08
CA GLU A 546 -9.63 35.22 -3.45
C GLU A 546 -10.87 34.65 -4.17
N ILE A 547 -11.83 35.51 -4.52
CA ILE A 547 -13.09 35.12 -5.21
C ILE A 547 -12.85 35.03 -6.74
N GLU A 548 -11.63 34.74 -7.20
CA GLU A 548 -11.41 34.49 -8.62
C GLU A 548 -11.88 33.08 -8.99
N SER A 549 -12.87 33.01 -9.88
CA SER A 549 -13.35 31.78 -10.49
C SER A 549 -12.28 31.19 -11.41
N ARG A 550 -11.29 30.51 -10.85
CA ARG A 550 -10.41 29.61 -11.62
C ARG A 550 -10.99 28.21 -11.53
N GLU A 551 -11.05 27.52 -12.67
CA GLU A 551 -11.48 26.13 -12.73
C GLU A 551 -10.56 25.32 -11.81
N GLU A 552 -11.15 24.60 -10.85
CA GLU A 552 -10.43 23.75 -9.92
C GLU A 552 -9.77 22.62 -10.74
N GLU A 553 -8.45 22.65 -10.92
CA GLU A 553 -7.73 21.51 -11.50
C GLU A 553 -8.00 20.31 -10.59
N ALA A 554 -8.51 19.22 -11.19
CA ALA A 554 -8.86 18.02 -10.45
C ALA A 554 -7.63 17.54 -9.64
N LEU A 555 -7.83 17.33 -8.34
CA LEU A 555 -6.81 16.75 -7.46
C LEU A 555 -6.39 15.39 -8.02
N HIS A 556 -5.15 15.30 -8.49
CA HIS A 556 -4.57 14.05 -8.94
C HIS A 556 -3.89 13.37 -7.76
N PRO A 557 -4.33 12.16 -7.35
CA PRO A 557 -3.67 11.42 -6.28
C PRO A 557 -2.19 11.24 -6.57
N VAL A 558 -1.34 11.61 -5.62
CA VAL A 558 0.10 11.51 -5.77
C VAL A 558 0.57 10.14 -5.28
N HIS A 559 1.47 9.52 -6.04
CA HIS A 559 2.07 8.25 -5.63
C HIS A 559 2.98 8.45 -4.40
N ASN A 560 3.01 7.47 -3.49
CA ASN A 560 3.78 7.53 -2.25
C ASN A 560 5.28 7.82 -2.43
N SER A 561 5.86 7.53 -3.60
CA SER A 561 7.26 7.88 -3.91
C SER A 561 7.58 9.37 -3.81
N PHE A 562 6.55 10.23 -3.91
CA PHE A 562 6.71 11.67 -3.71
C PHE A 562 7.20 11.97 -2.29
N LEU A 563 6.59 11.37 -1.28
CA LEU A 563 6.87 11.63 0.13
C LEU A 563 7.82 10.61 0.76
N ARG A 564 7.95 9.41 0.19
CA ARG A 564 8.74 8.36 0.81
C ARG A 564 10.22 8.74 0.82
N SER A 565 10.90 8.45 1.92
CA SER A 565 12.36 8.57 1.97
C SER A 565 13.02 7.59 0.99
N GLU A 566 14.07 8.05 0.34
CA GLU A 566 14.98 7.28 -0.49
C GLU A 566 16.24 6.84 0.29
N TYR A 567 16.43 7.38 1.50
CA TYR A 567 17.63 7.17 2.32
C TYR A 567 17.24 6.80 3.76
N LEU A 568 17.87 5.77 4.32
CA LEU A 568 17.72 5.37 5.72
C LEU A 568 19.01 5.61 6.52
N GLN A 569 20.17 5.39 5.89
CA GLN A 569 21.48 5.51 6.51
C GLN A 569 22.41 6.38 5.66
N LEU A 570 23.39 7.02 6.31
CA LEU A 570 24.31 7.92 5.60
C LEU A 570 25.07 7.23 4.46
N VAL A 571 25.35 5.93 4.60
CA VAL A 571 26.03 5.13 3.57
C VAL A 571 25.24 5.07 2.25
N ASP A 572 23.91 5.21 2.31
CA ASP A 572 23.03 5.18 1.13
C ASP A 572 23.32 6.35 0.17
N VAL A 573 23.85 7.46 0.68
CA VAL A 573 24.03 8.72 -0.06
C VAL A 573 25.45 9.26 -0.09
N TYR A 574 26.32 8.74 0.77
CA TYR A 574 27.61 9.36 1.05
C TYR A 574 28.48 9.50 -0.21
N SER A 575 28.48 8.49 -1.08
CA SER A 575 29.29 8.46 -2.30
C SER A 575 28.88 9.52 -3.34
N GLU A 576 27.60 9.89 -3.37
CA GLU A 576 27.05 10.84 -4.33
C GLU A 576 27.13 12.28 -3.81
N TYR A 577 26.94 12.50 -2.51
CA TYR A 577 26.87 13.83 -1.88
C TYR A 577 27.99 14.09 -0.86
N THR A 578 29.19 13.56 -1.09
CA THR A 578 30.30 13.59 -0.13
C THR A 578 30.60 15.00 0.39
N GLU A 579 30.73 15.99 -0.49
CA GLU A 579 31.07 17.38 -0.11
C GLU A 579 29.97 18.05 0.72
N LEU A 580 28.70 17.85 0.34
CA LEU A 580 27.56 18.39 1.08
C LEU A 580 27.45 17.75 2.47
N VAL A 581 27.61 16.43 2.56
CA VAL A 581 27.58 15.69 3.83
C VAL A 581 28.71 16.15 4.75
N GLN A 582 29.94 16.23 4.25
CA GLN A 582 31.09 16.66 5.04
C GLN A 582 30.90 18.11 5.53
N SER A 583 30.57 19.04 4.64
CA SER A 583 30.38 20.45 5.01
C SER A 583 29.23 20.66 6.00
N THR A 584 28.13 19.92 5.86
CA THR A 584 26.98 19.96 6.78
C THR A 584 27.35 19.35 8.14
N THR A 585 28.06 18.23 8.14
CA THR A 585 28.54 17.56 9.35
C THR A 585 29.53 18.43 10.11
N ASP A 586 30.45 19.12 9.43
CA ASP A 586 31.43 20.02 10.06
C ASP A 586 30.75 21.21 10.75
N LYS A 587 29.69 21.77 10.14
CA LYS A 587 28.85 22.78 10.80
C LYS A 587 28.20 22.18 12.06
N LEU A 588 27.66 20.97 11.98
CA LEU A 588 27.01 20.29 13.09
C LEU A 588 27.97 19.94 14.23
N VAL A 589 29.20 19.51 13.94
CA VAL A 589 30.23 19.21 14.97
C VAL A 589 30.54 20.45 15.80
N LYS A 590 30.68 21.62 15.17
CA LYS A 590 30.88 22.89 15.88
C LYS A 590 29.72 23.22 16.82
N ILE A 591 28.49 23.03 16.34
CA ILE A 591 27.28 23.21 17.14
C ILE A 591 27.25 22.19 18.30
N ASN A 592 27.64 20.96 18.04
CA ASN A 592 27.62 19.89 19.03
C ASN A 592 28.54 20.19 20.21
N HIS A 593 29.75 20.71 19.96
CA HIS A 593 30.66 21.17 21.00
C HIS A 593 30.07 22.31 21.86
N ILE A 594 29.19 23.14 21.30
CA ILE A 594 28.46 24.14 22.08
C ILE A 594 27.43 23.46 22.98
N LEU A 595 26.66 22.50 22.45
CA LEU A 595 25.59 21.81 23.18
C LEU A 595 26.09 20.84 24.27
N GLU A 596 27.35 20.40 24.20
CA GLU A 596 27.98 19.55 25.22
C GLU A 596 27.93 20.19 26.62
N GLU A 597 28.03 21.53 26.70
CA GLU A 597 28.02 22.30 27.95
C GLU A 597 26.73 22.11 28.78
N ILE A 598 25.63 21.75 28.11
CA ILE A 598 24.31 21.50 28.73
C ILE A 598 23.86 20.05 28.56
N HIS A 599 24.78 19.15 28.20
CA HIS A 599 24.51 17.74 27.90
C HIS A 599 23.36 17.55 26.88
N SER A 600 23.23 18.45 25.92
CA SER A 600 22.18 18.42 24.89
C SER A 600 22.73 18.11 23.49
N HIS A 601 23.96 17.57 23.44
CA HIS A 601 24.61 17.10 22.22
C HIS A 601 23.73 16.11 21.44
N VAL A 602 23.97 16.05 20.15
CA VAL A 602 23.21 15.27 19.17
C VAL A 602 24.00 14.05 18.72
N GLY A 603 23.28 12.95 18.44
CA GLY A 603 23.86 11.72 17.93
C GLY A 603 23.78 11.59 16.41
N PHE A 604 24.22 10.43 15.90
CA PHE A 604 24.24 10.12 14.47
C PHE A 604 22.88 10.25 13.79
N ARG A 605 21.77 9.91 14.47
CA ARG A 605 20.42 10.00 13.91
C ARG A 605 20.03 11.43 13.50
N ILE A 606 20.41 12.41 14.32
CA ILE A 606 20.15 13.81 14.02
C ILE A 606 21.05 14.27 12.88
N ARG A 607 22.34 13.89 12.91
CA ARG A 607 23.27 14.17 11.81
C ARG A 607 22.71 13.67 10.48
N ASP A 608 22.30 12.41 10.42
CA ASP A 608 21.82 11.78 9.20
C ASP A 608 20.53 12.45 8.72
N SER A 609 19.58 12.73 9.63
CA SER A 609 18.37 13.47 9.32
C SER A 609 18.65 14.86 8.74
N ILE A 610 19.59 15.62 9.32
CA ILE A 610 19.98 16.94 8.79
C ILE A 610 20.62 16.79 7.42
N CYS A 611 21.50 15.80 7.23
CA CYS A 611 22.14 15.56 5.94
C CYS A 611 21.12 15.18 4.85
N PHE A 612 20.19 14.27 5.12
CA PHE A 612 19.15 13.88 4.17
C PHE A 612 18.26 15.07 3.79
N TYR A 613 17.86 15.89 4.76
CA TYR A 613 17.11 17.11 4.50
C TYR A 613 17.87 18.04 3.55
N MET A 614 19.17 18.27 3.82
CA MET A 614 20.02 19.11 2.99
C MET A 614 20.20 18.53 1.58
N ILE A 615 20.36 17.21 1.45
CA ILE A 615 20.48 16.51 0.17
C ILE A 615 19.20 16.65 -0.65
N TYR A 616 18.03 16.37 -0.06
CA TYR A 616 16.75 16.55 -0.77
C TYR A 616 16.55 17.99 -1.19
N ASN A 617 16.94 18.96 -0.35
CA ASN A 617 16.89 20.36 -0.73
C ASN A 617 17.81 20.71 -1.90
N GLU A 618 19.05 20.21 -1.91
CA GLU A 618 20.01 20.43 -3.01
C GLU A 618 19.52 19.77 -4.32
N ARG A 619 18.99 18.56 -4.23
CA ARG A 619 18.50 17.78 -5.36
C ARG A 619 17.24 18.37 -6.00
N PHE A 620 16.29 18.85 -5.19
CA PHE A 620 15.02 19.40 -5.68
C PHE A 620 15.01 20.93 -5.83
N GLY A 621 16.04 21.63 -5.34
CA GLY A 621 16.18 23.07 -5.49
C GLY A 621 15.08 23.90 -4.81
N LEU A 622 14.55 23.43 -3.67
CA LEU A 622 13.35 24.02 -3.05
C LEU A 622 13.62 25.29 -2.23
N LEU A 623 14.71 25.31 -1.47
CA LEU A 623 15.12 26.43 -0.62
C LEU A 623 16.59 26.76 -0.86
N LYS A 624 17.02 28.00 -0.53
CA LYS A 624 18.44 28.32 -0.56
C LYS A 624 19.18 27.50 0.50
N LYS A 625 20.42 27.09 0.22
CA LYS A 625 21.23 26.25 1.11
C LYS A 625 21.33 26.76 2.55
N GLU A 626 21.55 28.06 2.74
CA GLU A 626 21.64 28.62 4.10
C GLU A 626 20.26 28.77 4.78
N GLU A 627 19.18 28.98 4.01
CA GLU A 627 17.80 28.99 4.54
C GLU A 627 17.38 27.58 5.00
N ALA A 628 17.68 26.56 4.20
CA ALA A 628 17.45 25.15 4.56
C ALA A 628 18.22 24.74 5.82
N PHE A 629 19.49 25.17 5.94
CA PHE A 629 20.28 24.88 7.14
C PHE A 629 19.78 25.64 8.37
N ASP A 630 19.35 26.90 8.22
CA ASP A 630 18.70 27.68 9.29
C ASP A 630 17.46 26.94 9.83
N LEU A 631 16.62 26.42 8.94
CA LEU A 631 15.49 25.57 9.33
C LEU A 631 15.94 24.32 10.08
N GLN A 632 17.04 23.66 9.71
CA GLN A 632 17.53 22.51 10.47
C GLN A 632 18.01 22.87 11.88
N LEU A 633 18.62 24.05 12.07
CA LEU A 633 18.94 24.56 13.41
C LEU A 633 17.67 24.75 14.23
N LEU A 634 16.65 25.38 13.65
CA LEU A 634 15.37 25.64 14.30
C LEU A 634 14.60 24.36 14.64
N GLN A 635 14.64 23.34 13.78
CA GLN A 635 13.81 22.13 13.90
C GLN A 635 14.46 20.97 14.66
N LYS A 636 15.80 20.88 14.66
CA LYS A 636 16.54 19.76 15.26
C LYS A 636 17.41 20.15 16.45
N ILE A 637 17.89 21.39 16.51
CA ILE A 637 18.86 21.83 17.51
C ILE A 637 18.18 22.61 18.63
N LEU A 638 17.53 23.73 18.29
CA LEU A 638 16.92 24.63 19.27
C LEU A 638 15.83 23.98 20.15
N PRO A 639 15.00 23.01 19.68
CA PRO A 639 14.01 22.36 20.52
C PRO A 639 14.58 21.60 21.73
N ARG A 640 15.89 21.34 21.71
CA ARG A 640 16.63 20.64 22.78
C ARG A 640 17.22 21.59 23.82
N VAL A 641 17.13 22.91 23.61
CA VAL A 641 17.71 23.92 24.49
C VAL A 641 16.59 24.46 25.39
N GLN A 642 16.65 24.13 26.68
CA GLN A 642 15.73 24.61 27.69
C GLN A 642 16.37 24.59 29.08
N GLY A 643 15.96 25.50 29.96
CA GLY A 643 16.46 25.59 31.32
C GLY A 643 16.54 27.02 31.85
N SER A 644 17.09 27.16 33.05
CA SER A 644 17.24 28.42 33.78
C SER A 644 18.69 28.76 34.14
N SER A 645 19.66 27.93 33.72
CA SER A 645 21.06 28.08 34.15
C SER A 645 21.84 29.09 33.31
N LEU A 646 22.91 29.64 33.90
CA LEU A 646 23.87 30.49 33.18
C LEU A 646 24.57 29.76 32.02
N SER A 647 24.73 28.43 32.12
CA SER A 647 25.22 27.60 31.02
C SER A 647 24.27 27.61 29.81
N ILE A 648 22.95 27.65 30.02
CA ILE A 648 21.97 27.80 28.93
C ILE A 648 22.13 29.17 28.27
N LYS A 649 22.27 30.26 29.05
CA LYS A 649 22.54 31.61 28.51
C LYS A 649 23.78 31.61 27.62
N ARG A 650 24.88 31.01 28.09
CA ARG A 650 26.13 30.91 27.32
C ARG A 650 25.96 30.13 26.03
N VAL A 651 25.27 28.99 26.08
CA VAL A 651 24.97 28.16 24.90
C VAL A 651 24.16 28.96 23.88
N LEU A 652 23.10 29.66 24.31
CA LEU A 652 22.30 30.51 23.44
C LEU A 652 23.13 31.61 22.78
N LEU A 653 24.01 32.30 23.53
CA LEU A 653 24.91 33.32 22.97
C LEU A 653 25.90 32.74 21.95
N LYS A 654 26.48 31.57 22.21
CA LYS A 654 27.37 30.87 21.25
C LYS A 654 26.63 30.43 19.99
N LEU A 655 25.39 29.94 20.13
CA LEU A 655 24.55 29.59 18.99
C LEU A 655 24.15 30.84 18.19
N LEU A 656 23.86 31.95 18.87
CA LEU A 656 23.55 33.23 18.23
C LEU A 656 24.74 33.77 17.44
N GLU A 657 25.96 33.68 17.98
CA GLU A 657 27.19 34.03 17.25
C GLU A 657 27.27 33.29 15.91
N GLY A 658 27.01 31.98 15.92
CA GLY A 658 26.96 31.16 14.71
C GLY A 658 25.79 31.50 13.77
N ALA A 659 24.64 31.88 14.33
CA ALA A 659 23.45 32.27 13.56
C ALA A 659 23.60 33.65 12.89
N LEU A 660 24.27 34.59 13.54
CA LEU A 660 24.59 35.90 12.97
C LEU A 660 25.73 35.80 11.94
N GLY A 661 26.71 34.93 12.19
CA GLY A 661 27.94 34.84 11.38
C GLY A 661 28.99 35.89 11.75
N GLU A 662 28.82 36.59 12.88
CA GLU A 662 29.73 37.60 13.41
C GLU A 662 30.11 37.23 14.85
N LYS A 663 31.32 37.59 15.30
CA LYS A 663 31.78 37.30 16.68
C LYS A 663 31.05 38.18 17.71
N LEU A 664 30.63 37.58 18.80
CA LEU A 664 29.97 38.26 19.93
C LEU A 664 30.90 38.34 21.14
N ARG A 665 30.76 39.41 21.92
CA ARG A 665 31.45 39.56 23.21
C ARG A 665 30.70 38.80 24.30
N ILE A 666 30.77 37.48 24.25
CA ILE A 666 29.96 36.58 25.09
C ILE A 666 30.09 36.92 26.58
N ASN A 667 31.28 37.25 27.07
CA ASN A 667 31.48 37.58 28.49
C ASN A 667 30.73 38.83 28.94
N GLU A 668 30.61 39.85 28.08
CA GLU A 668 29.84 41.07 28.39
C GLU A 668 28.34 40.76 28.35
N LEU A 669 27.91 39.98 27.35
CA LEU A 669 26.51 39.60 27.15
C LEU A 669 25.99 38.56 28.17
N LEU A 670 26.90 37.90 28.91
CA LEU A 670 26.51 37.00 29.99
C LEU A 670 25.91 37.77 31.17
N ASP A 671 26.33 39.01 31.39
CA ASP A 671 25.76 39.87 32.43
C ASP A 671 24.42 40.44 31.96
N ASP A 672 24.40 41.05 30.78
CA ASP A 672 23.20 41.67 30.18
C ASP A 672 23.16 41.48 28.66
N ALA A 673 22.15 40.77 28.16
CA ALA A 673 21.92 40.52 26.74
C ALA A 673 20.81 41.40 26.15
N SER A 674 20.29 42.38 26.90
CA SER A 674 19.16 43.23 26.50
C SER A 674 19.36 43.95 25.18
N GLU A 675 20.59 44.39 24.89
CA GLU A 675 20.94 45.01 23.62
C GLU A 675 20.62 44.13 22.40
N ILE A 676 20.62 42.80 22.54
CA ILE A 676 20.37 41.86 21.44
C ILE A 676 18.88 41.84 21.11
N TYR A 677 18.03 41.57 22.11
CA TYR A 677 16.61 41.35 21.86
C TYR A 677 15.78 42.63 21.82
N LEU A 678 16.24 43.73 22.44
CA LEU A 678 15.60 45.04 22.29
C LEU A 678 15.75 45.56 20.85
N LYS A 679 16.93 45.42 20.25
CA LYS A 679 17.15 45.77 18.84
C LYS A 679 16.27 44.94 17.90
N TRP A 680 15.96 43.70 18.25
CA TRP A 680 15.09 42.84 17.45
C TRP A 680 13.62 43.32 17.42
N ASN A 681 13.17 44.04 18.46
CA ASN A 681 11.82 44.60 18.52
C ASN A 681 11.67 45.90 17.70
N GLU A 682 12.76 46.59 17.36
CA GLU A 682 12.74 47.94 16.78
C GLU A 682 12.95 47.99 15.25
N ASN A 683 12.64 46.92 14.51
CA ASN A 683 12.86 46.76 13.05
C ASN A 683 14.34 46.79 12.62
N ILE A 684 14.97 45.61 12.51
CA ILE A 684 16.30 45.48 11.91
C ILE A 684 16.15 45.28 10.39
N GLU A 685 16.21 46.38 9.64
CA GLU A 685 16.49 46.35 8.18
C GLU A 685 17.99 46.42 7.88
N GLU A 686 18.87 46.71 8.85
CA GLU A 686 20.24 47.16 8.55
C GLU A 686 21.29 46.04 8.39
N LYS A 687 21.05 44.81 8.89
CA LYS A 687 21.91 43.64 8.61
C LYS A 687 21.11 42.35 8.60
N LYS A 688 21.08 41.64 7.46
CA LYS A 688 20.46 40.31 7.36
C LYS A 688 21.39 39.26 8.00
N PRO A 689 20.98 38.61 9.11
CA PRO A 689 21.76 37.53 9.71
C PRO A 689 22.02 36.39 8.72
N LYS A 690 23.06 35.60 8.97
CA LYS A 690 23.32 34.38 8.19
C LYS A 690 22.18 33.35 8.30
N HIS A 691 21.64 33.17 9.50
CA HIS A 691 20.52 32.28 9.83
C HIS A 691 19.44 33.09 10.59
N PRO A 692 18.60 33.86 9.87
CA PRO A 692 17.69 34.83 10.47
C PRO A 692 16.61 34.22 11.37
N LEU A 693 16.07 33.04 11.04
CA LEU A 693 15.01 32.41 11.82
C LEU A 693 15.54 31.90 13.16
N SER A 694 16.66 31.19 13.14
CA SER A 694 17.32 30.72 14.36
C SER A 694 17.78 31.89 15.22
N ALA A 695 18.37 32.93 14.62
CA ALA A 695 18.82 34.10 15.38
C ALA A 695 17.64 34.80 16.07
N ARG A 696 16.49 34.94 15.40
CA ARG A 696 15.27 35.50 16.00
C ARG A 696 14.78 34.66 17.17
N LYS A 697 14.70 33.33 16.99
CA LYS A 697 14.24 32.43 18.06
C LYS A 697 15.20 32.43 19.25
N ILE A 698 16.51 32.45 19.02
CA ILE A 698 17.51 32.53 20.08
C ILE A 698 17.41 33.86 20.85
N ALA A 699 17.23 34.99 20.16
CA ALA A 699 17.03 36.29 20.80
C ALA A 699 15.77 36.29 21.70
N PHE A 700 14.67 35.71 21.23
CA PHE A 700 13.47 35.50 22.03
C PHE A 700 13.74 34.62 23.26
N MET A 701 14.45 33.51 23.08
CA MET A 701 14.82 32.60 24.17
C MET A 701 15.73 33.25 25.21
N LEU A 702 16.64 34.14 24.79
CA LEU A 702 17.50 34.93 25.69
C LEU A 702 16.68 35.92 26.52
N ARG A 703 15.75 36.63 25.87
CA ARG A 703 14.83 37.56 26.55
C ARG A 703 14.05 36.86 27.65
N ARG A 704 13.41 35.72 27.35
CA ARG A 704 12.66 34.95 28.37
C ARG A 704 13.54 34.46 29.51
N LEU A 705 14.77 34.04 29.21
CA LEU A 705 15.70 33.62 30.26
C LEU A 705 16.05 34.76 31.23
N GLU A 706 16.18 36.00 30.74
CA GLU A 706 16.46 37.16 31.59
C GLU A 706 15.22 37.72 32.29
N GLU A 707 14.06 37.78 31.61
CA GLU A 707 12.82 38.33 32.15
C GLU A 707 12.12 37.35 33.12
N ASP A 708 12.04 36.06 32.75
CA ASP A 708 11.27 35.05 33.48
C ASP A 708 12.15 34.06 34.27
N GLY A 709 13.47 34.12 34.09
CA GLY A 709 14.41 33.20 34.73
C GLY A 709 14.42 31.78 34.15
N PHE A 710 13.66 31.52 33.08
CA PHE A 710 13.60 30.23 32.40
C PHE A 710 13.33 30.42 30.91
N THR A 711 13.92 29.58 30.09
CA THR A 711 13.67 29.57 28.64
C THR A 711 13.43 28.17 28.14
N SER A 712 12.55 28.04 27.15
CA SER A 712 12.33 26.82 26.40
C SER A 712 11.89 27.19 24.98
N TYR A 713 12.28 26.37 24.01
CA TYR A 713 11.81 26.49 22.64
C TYR A 713 10.28 26.44 22.54
N TRP A 714 9.64 25.68 23.44
CA TRP A 714 8.21 25.37 23.41
C TRP A 714 7.32 26.43 24.03
N LEU A 715 7.92 27.49 24.59
CA LEU A 715 7.18 28.63 25.15
C LEU A 715 7.06 29.70 24.07
N SER A 716 5.83 30.17 23.85
CA SER A 716 5.48 31.32 23.00
C SER A 716 5.47 32.65 23.76
#